data_AF-A0A6G0WQJ5-F1
#
_entry.id   AF-A0A6G0WQJ5-F1
#
_cell.length_a   1.000
_cell.length_b   1.000
_cell.length_c   1.000
_cell.angle_alpha   90.00
_cell.angle_beta   90.00
_cell.angle_gamma   90.00
#
_symmetry.space_group_name_H-M   'P 1'
#
loop_
_entity.id
_entity.type
_entity.pdbx_description
1 polymer ?
#
loop_
_entity_poly.entity_id
_entity_poly.type
_entity_poly.pdbx_seq_one_letter_code
_entity_poly.pdbx_strand_id
1 'polypeptide(L)'
;MVCIHYFTVGFAALATLINTATAQKSDHDELAAWEASVHGQHAKDLGLIPTIGTESTSEADALEEKLRRWKAKKAMLIDFAKRNPYATFTMNTAFALVTKDEVKHLFGGLPDLPTKSSRSVAETNTAHGRRLQEDIDWTLSGCVNPVQVQGDCGCCWAFASLAAVESAVCVSGGGLPKFSEQVLVSCAGSQDVGDCAGGYTDVAVDYVVDNGVCRLQDYPYTNGGSSTTQACQRSCSRQSVQSKLGSVQVVEGESDIVDALQKQPVAILLLSGDEFMNYGGGILSHCQGQETAGLNHAILAVGTGNDNGVPFIKYKNQWGVNWGEQGYVRMQRGVNACLSSSYGIYPSINASFVVAAPKRNDHRLDNAVPTAKPTHSARSVSTFKARAAKGAASYKEGATAGFVSSNAPTCSAVETNIDYPGQDIRSVNSADAAGCCTACLNENACNAYSRTQDGTCYLKSARVGPTTKSGVNSARVYKCSAVESGVDYVGNDLSSAVAASVEDCCGVCRSTNGCKAFSYAYGIREFKSAKGATTDVQLLEKKSGKEVRGTRLVYLTASAQNHAIIHQREKEFQTGQLVNLALTPGWVCCVAPADLSSGKATCRPSGNECASTSTTLSPPPPSSGTGFAGANSYFLHTLSQSDRLEILQAFQNAGLRTLRIFLSRVGAGAKGTSSSGVQDLESNQVGQYDDTILKQVDQLMLEAHQHNIKLIIALHDRWALGCWDSDAYVLNYNLPVTDCNKAVNRADAFYTNTNAQADIDRRLAHILQHQNPNFGNRAWGNLPEAILGFEPQNESQGWLHSWNNDQLVVKMRQNIPNKNILILSGGGTDYDSCKLINFFQCPAVDVVSIHTYADADSNVLNQFVSLANQNNKRVIVEEFGYTGNKASSFTSTVQNAGLPWMMWEVLKPGNTGDYETWTDEGSAWQALAKGAANANSKNGQWTWPELAARS
;
A
#
# COMPACT_ATOMS: atom_id res chain seq x y z
N MET A 1 -45.04 -46.76 -8.27
CA MET A 1 -44.95 -45.40 -7.69
C MET A 1 -44.20 -45.35 -6.34
N VAL A 2 -43.27 -46.26 -6.03
CA VAL A 2 -42.50 -46.24 -4.75
C VAL A 2 -40.97 -46.13 -4.95
N CYS A 3 -40.42 -46.37 -6.15
CA CYS A 3 -38.97 -46.25 -6.37
C CYS A 3 -38.45 -44.83 -6.66
N ILE A 4 -39.33 -43.85 -6.94
CA ILE A 4 -38.91 -42.48 -7.36
C ILE A 4 -38.74 -41.53 -6.16
N HIS A 5 -39.28 -41.87 -4.97
CA HIS A 5 -39.16 -41.03 -3.77
C HIS A 5 -37.87 -41.26 -2.95
N TYR A 6 -37.16 -42.38 -3.15
CA TYR A 6 -35.90 -42.65 -2.43
C TYR A 6 -34.67 -42.00 -3.07
N PHE A 7 -34.71 -41.69 -4.38
CA PHE A 7 -33.58 -41.09 -5.10
C PHE A 7 -33.47 -39.56 -4.92
N THR A 8 -34.59 -38.84 -4.78
CA THR A 8 -34.58 -37.38 -4.63
C THR A 8 -34.16 -36.92 -3.23
N VAL A 9 -34.45 -37.69 -2.19
CA VAL A 9 -34.04 -37.39 -0.81
C VAL A 9 -32.55 -37.65 -0.60
N GLY A 10 -31.98 -38.66 -1.27
CA GLY A 10 -30.54 -38.98 -1.19
C GLY A 10 -29.64 -37.93 -1.84
N PHE A 11 -30.03 -37.35 -2.98
CA PHE A 11 -29.24 -36.32 -3.67
C PHE A 11 -29.24 -34.97 -2.94
N ALA A 12 -30.36 -34.57 -2.33
CA ALA A 12 -30.42 -33.35 -1.53
C ALA A 12 -29.57 -33.47 -0.25
N ALA A 13 -29.59 -34.63 0.40
CA ALA A 13 -28.72 -34.91 1.56
C ALA A 13 -27.24 -34.92 1.17
N LEU A 14 -26.87 -35.52 0.03
CA LEU A 14 -25.49 -35.58 -0.46
C LEU A 14 -24.98 -34.19 -0.90
N ALA A 15 -25.78 -33.39 -1.60
CA ALA A 15 -25.41 -32.03 -1.99
C ALA A 15 -25.26 -31.10 -0.77
N THR A 16 -26.11 -31.28 0.25
CA THR A 16 -25.99 -30.55 1.53
C THR A 16 -24.71 -30.97 2.26
N LEU A 17 -24.40 -32.27 2.33
CA LEU A 17 -23.18 -32.81 2.93
C LEU A 17 -21.90 -32.33 2.22
N ILE A 18 -21.92 -32.23 0.88
CA ILE A 18 -20.79 -31.75 0.08
C ILE A 18 -20.59 -30.23 0.25
N ASN A 19 -21.67 -29.44 0.27
CA ASN A 19 -21.59 -28.00 0.54
C ASN A 19 -21.14 -27.70 1.98
N THR A 20 -21.59 -28.49 2.96
CA THR A 20 -21.10 -28.35 4.34
C THR A 20 -19.63 -28.76 4.47
N ALA A 21 -19.20 -29.83 3.78
CA ALA A 21 -17.80 -30.27 3.81
C ALA A 21 -16.85 -29.28 3.12
N THR A 22 -17.28 -28.63 2.04
CA THR A 22 -16.48 -27.61 1.33
C THR A 22 -16.40 -26.30 2.09
N ALA A 23 -17.51 -25.80 2.66
CA ALA A 23 -17.50 -24.63 3.54
C ALA A 23 -16.71 -24.89 4.84
N GLN A 24 -16.80 -26.11 5.38
CA GLN A 24 -15.97 -26.50 6.51
C GLN A 24 -14.48 -26.48 6.13
N LYS A 25 -14.11 -27.01 4.96
CA LYS A 25 -12.72 -26.96 4.48
C LYS A 25 -12.19 -25.52 4.33
N SER A 26 -13.00 -24.57 3.83
CA SER A 26 -12.56 -23.17 3.71
C SER A 26 -12.36 -22.48 5.06
N ASP A 27 -13.25 -22.70 6.04
CA ASP A 27 -13.08 -22.13 7.38
C ASP A 27 -11.86 -22.70 8.11
N HIS A 28 -11.51 -23.97 7.87
CA HIS A 28 -10.26 -24.57 8.36
C HIS A 28 -9.02 -23.89 7.76
N ASP A 29 -9.00 -23.69 6.44
CA ASP A 29 -7.87 -23.08 5.74
C ASP A 29 -7.69 -21.60 6.12
N GLU A 30 -8.79 -20.85 6.26
CA GLU A 30 -8.78 -19.46 6.73
C GLU A 30 -8.30 -19.33 8.17
N LEU A 31 -8.77 -20.19 9.07
CA LEU A 31 -8.32 -20.22 10.47
C LEU A 31 -6.82 -20.52 10.55
N ALA A 32 -6.33 -21.51 9.78
CA ALA A 32 -4.91 -21.84 9.73
C ALA A 32 -4.06 -20.69 9.16
N ALA A 33 -4.55 -20.01 8.13
CA ALA A 33 -3.88 -18.82 7.57
C ALA A 33 -3.83 -17.66 8.59
N TRP A 34 -4.90 -17.45 9.35
CA TRP A 34 -4.92 -16.47 10.44
C TRP A 34 -3.94 -16.84 11.56
N GLU A 35 -3.92 -18.11 12.00
CA GLU A 35 -2.96 -18.59 13.02
C GLU A 35 -1.51 -18.39 12.59
N ALA A 36 -1.21 -18.50 11.29
CA ALA A 36 0.11 -18.25 10.71
C ALA A 36 0.43 -16.76 10.46
N SER A 37 -0.57 -15.88 10.56
CA SER A 37 -0.39 -14.44 10.34
C SER A 37 0.22 -13.74 11.55
N VAL A 38 0.66 -12.49 11.37
CA VAL A 38 1.10 -11.62 12.47
C VAL A 38 0.02 -11.42 13.55
N HIS A 39 -1.26 -11.57 13.20
CA HIS A 39 -2.37 -11.42 14.13
C HIS A 39 -2.62 -12.69 14.95
N GLY A 40 -2.52 -13.87 14.32
CA GLY A 40 -2.58 -15.15 15.00
C GLY A 40 -1.38 -15.37 15.93
N GLN A 41 -0.18 -14.96 15.49
CA GLN A 41 0.99 -14.98 16.37
C GLN A 41 0.83 -14.02 17.56
N HIS A 42 0.30 -12.81 17.34
CA HIS A 42 -0.01 -11.90 18.44
C HIS A 42 -1.08 -12.48 19.38
N ALA A 43 -2.13 -13.12 18.85
CA ALA A 43 -3.12 -13.82 19.67
C ALA A 43 -2.49 -14.93 20.52
N LYS A 44 -1.53 -15.67 19.95
CA LYS A 44 -0.78 -16.72 20.65
C LYS A 44 0.08 -16.14 21.78
N ASP A 45 0.78 -15.04 21.52
CA ASP A 45 1.63 -14.36 22.51
C ASP A 45 0.80 -13.82 23.68
N LEU A 46 -0.46 -13.45 23.43
CA LEU A 46 -1.43 -13.00 24.43
C LEU A 46 -2.22 -14.15 25.09
N GLY A 47 -1.96 -15.41 24.74
CA GLY A 47 -2.73 -16.55 25.27
C GLY A 47 -4.21 -16.57 24.86
N LEU A 48 -4.57 -15.92 23.75
CA LEU A 48 -5.95 -15.76 23.27
C LEU A 48 -6.44 -16.90 22.37
N ILE A 49 -5.53 -17.82 22.07
CA ILE A 49 -5.90 -19.06 21.39
C ILE A 49 -6.29 -20.07 22.48
N PRO A 50 -7.52 -20.61 22.47
CA PRO A 50 -7.97 -21.52 23.50
C PRO A 50 -7.03 -22.73 23.61
N THR A 51 -6.46 -22.93 24.81
CA THR A 51 -5.61 -24.07 25.14
C THR A 51 -6.45 -25.27 25.58
N ILE A 52 -6.00 -26.48 25.25
CA ILE A 52 -6.64 -27.75 25.64
C ILE A 52 -6.70 -27.81 27.18
N GLY A 53 -7.91 -27.79 27.75
CA GLY A 53 -8.13 -27.98 29.18
C GLY A 53 -7.71 -29.38 29.62
N THR A 54 -7.36 -29.55 30.89
CA THR A 54 -6.92 -30.82 31.49
C THR A 54 -8.02 -31.89 31.58
N GLU A 55 -9.21 -31.64 31.03
CA GLU A 55 -10.36 -32.54 31.03
C GLU A 55 -10.91 -32.65 29.60
N SER A 56 -10.67 -33.80 28.95
CA SER A 56 -10.97 -34.17 27.54
C SER A 56 -9.87 -33.85 26.52
N THR A 57 -9.25 -34.89 25.95
CA THR A 57 -7.99 -34.80 25.18
C THR A 57 -8.09 -35.46 23.80
N SER A 58 -8.42 -34.66 22.78
CA SER A 58 -7.98 -34.90 21.40
C SER A 58 -7.68 -33.57 20.68
N GLU A 59 -6.69 -33.55 19.78
CA GLU A 59 -6.40 -32.38 18.93
C GLU A 59 -7.61 -31.96 18.07
N ALA A 60 -8.51 -32.91 17.78
CA ALA A 60 -9.74 -32.68 17.04
C ALA A 60 -10.73 -31.80 17.81
N ASP A 61 -10.92 -32.04 19.11
CA ASP A 61 -11.83 -31.25 19.94
C ASP A 61 -11.36 -29.79 20.06
N ALA A 62 -10.04 -29.59 20.16
CA ALA A 62 -9.42 -28.26 20.21
C ALA A 62 -9.62 -27.48 18.90
N LEU A 63 -9.47 -28.16 17.76
CA LEU A 63 -9.71 -27.58 16.45
C LEU A 63 -11.20 -27.26 16.24
N GLU A 64 -12.10 -28.13 16.70
CA GLU A 64 -13.55 -27.90 16.62
C GLU A 64 -13.97 -26.66 17.41
N GLU A 65 -13.43 -26.46 18.62
CA GLU A 65 -13.70 -25.26 19.41
C GLU A 65 -13.17 -23.97 18.74
N LYS A 66 -11.94 -24.00 18.20
CA LYS A 66 -11.40 -22.85 17.44
C LYS A 66 -12.25 -22.50 16.23
N LEU A 67 -12.71 -23.51 15.48
CA LEU A 67 -13.59 -23.32 14.33
C LEU A 67 -14.96 -22.79 14.73
N ARG A 68 -15.52 -23.29 15.82
CA ARG A 68 -16.80 -22.80 16.36
C ARG A 68 -16.72 -21.31 16.67
N ARG A 69 -15.64 -20.88 17.32
CA ARG A 69 -15.39 -19.47 17.65
C ARG A 69 -15.12 -18.61 16.41
N TRP A 70 -14.30 -19.11 15.47
CA TRP A 70 -14.00 -18.46 14.20
C TRP A 70 -15.28 -18.16 13.40
N LYS A 71 -16.13 -19.17 13.21
CA LYS A 71 -17.40 -19.04 12.48
C LYS A 71 -18.36 -18.09 13.19
N ALA A 72 -18.47 -18.19 14.52
CA ALA A 72 -19.31 -17.30 15.30
C ALA A 72 -18.88 -15.83 15.14
N LYS A 73 -17.57 -15.55 15.21
CA LYS A 73 -17.05 -14.19 15.03
C LYS A 73 -17.27 -13.68 13.60
N LYS A 74 -17.00 -14.49 12.56
CA LYS A 74 -17.30 -14.14 11.16
C LYS A 74 -18.77 -13.74 10.97
N ALA A 75 -19.70 -14.46 11.58
CA ALA A 75 -21.12 -14.12 11.52
C ALA A 75 -21.41 -12.77 12.22
N MET A 76 -20.76 -12.49 13.36
CA MET A 76 -20.95 -11.24 14.10
C MET A 76 -20.44 -10.01 13.34
N LEU A 77 -19.37 -10.13 12.55
CA LEU A 77 -18.82 -9.02 11.75
C LEU A 77 -19.86 -8.39 10.81
N ILE A 78 -20.78 -9.21 10.27
CA ILE A 78 -21.87 -8.73 9.41
C ILE A 78 -22.79 -7.78 10.19
N ASP A 79 -23.12 -8.12 11.44
CA ASP A 79 -23.98 -7.30 12.29
C ASP A 79 -23.25 -6.10 12.88
N PHE A 80 -21.92 -6.16 13.00
CA PHE A 80 -21.09 -5.00 13.34
C PHE A 80 -21.16 -3.96 12.23
N ALA A 81 -20.96 -4.38 10.98
CA ALA A 81 -21.01 -3.51 9.80
C ALA A 81 -22.38 -2.84 9.62
N LYS A 82 -23.48 -3.58 9.84
CA LYS A 82 -24.84 -3.00 9.78
C LYS A 82 -25.05 -1.88 10.82
N ARG A 83 -24.53 -2.05 12.04
CA ARG A 83 -24.69 -1.08 13.14
C ARG A 83 -23.69 0.08 13.07
N ASN A 84 -22.63 -0.08 12.27
CA ASN A 84 -21.57 0.90 12.08
C ASN A 84 -21.34 1.14 10.59
N PRO A 85 -22.24 1.87 9.91
CA PRO A 85 -22.22 2.01 8.45
C PRO A 85 -20.97 2.73 7.91
N TYR A 86 -20.21 3.41 8.77
CA TYR A 86 -18.99 4.13 8.41
C TYR A 86 -17.71 3.39 8.81
N ALA A 87 -17.79 2.21 9.44
CA ALA A 87 -16.65 1.42 9.87
C ALA A 87 -16.57 0.06 9.17
N THR A 88 -15.35 -0.46 9.07
CA THR A 88 -15.07 -1.83 8.62
C THR A 88 -14.58 -2.68 9.78
N PHE A 89 -14.86 -3.98 9.72
CA PHE A 89 -14.47 -4.97 10.74
C PHE A 89 -13.72 -6.12 10.10
N THR A 90 -12.78 -6.71 10.83
CA THR A 90 -11.88 -7.71 10.28
C THR A 90 -11.58 -8.86 11.26
N MET A 91 -11.32 -10.04 10.67
CA MET A 91 -10.78 -11.19 11.38
C MET A 91 -9.26 -11.06 11.58
N ASN A 92 -8.59 -10.13 10.89
CA ASN A 92 -7.15 -9.86 11.03
C ASN A 92 -6.86 -9.02 12.28
N THR A 93 -7.23 -9.56 13.45
CA THR A 93 -6.92 -9.01 14.78
C THR A 93 -6.50 -10.13 15.70
N ALA A 94 -5.84 -9.79 16.82
CA ALA A 94 -5.48 -10.78 17.84
C ALA A 94 -6.72 -11.36 18.57
N PHE A 95 -7.90 -10.75 18.40
CA PHE A 95 -9.11 -11.06 19.14
C PHE A 95 -10.11 -11.95 18.37
N ALA A 96 -9.69 -12.50 17.22
CA ALA A 96 -10.56 -13.25 16.30
C ALA A 96 -11.22 -14.47 16.94
N LEU A 97 -10.56 -15.10 17.92
CA LEU A 97 -11.06 -16.27 18.66
C LEU A 97 -11.52 -15.97 20.09
N VAL A 98 -11.50 -14.71 20.51
CA VAL A 98 -11.86 -14.33 21.89
C VAL A 98 -13.37 -14.31 22.06
N THR A 99 -13.85 -14.98 23.10
CA THR A 99 -15.26 -14.97 23.51
C THR A 99 -15.53 -13.85 24.52
N LYS A 100 -16.79 -13.45 24.66
CA LYS A 100 -17.21 -12.37 25.59
C LYS A 100 -16.80 -12.63 27.04
N ASP A 101 -16.72 -13.88 27.47
CA ASP A 101 -16.36 -14.23 28.85
C ASP A 101 -14.83 -14.12 29.09
N GLU A 102 -14.02 -14.27 28.04
CA GLU A 102 -12.55 -14.19 28.10
C GLU A 102 -12.02 -12.74 28.01
N VAL A 103 -12.83 -11.81 27.48
CA VAL A 103 -12.57 -10.36 27.43
C VAL A 103 -12.23 -9.78 28.81
N LYS A 104 -12.82 -10.31 29.88
CA LYS A 104 -12.60 -9.84 31.25
C LYS A 104 -11.15 -10.05 31.73
N HIS A 105 -10.45 -11.05 31.19
CA HIS A 105 -9.05 -11.32 31.52
C HIS A 105 -8.09 -10.32 30.84
N LEU A 106 -8.47 -9.83 29.66
CA LEU A 106 -7.61 -9.03 28.78
C LEU A 106 -7.48 -7.55 29.15
N PHE A 107 -8.56 -6.94 29.63
CA PHE A 107 -8.62 -5.49 29.79
C PHE A 107 -8.52 -5.01 31.25
N GLY A 108 -8.38 -5.95 32.18
CA GLY A 108 -8.47 -5.67 33.62
C GLY A 108 -9.86 -5.18 34.00
N GLY A 109 -10.24 -5.35 35.27
CA GLY A 109 -11.36 -4.58 35.79
C GLY A 109 -10.90 -3.14 35.95
N LEU A 110 -11.41 -2.20 35.16
CA LEU A 110 -11.49 -0.84 35.68
C LEU A 110 -12.37 -0.94 36.94
N PRO A 111 -11.88 -0.58 38.13
CA PRO A 111 -12.72 -0.61 39.31
C PRO A 111 -13.92 0.32 39.07
N ASP A 112 -15.04 0.06 39.75
CA ASP A 112 -16.17 0.99 39.72
C ASP A 112 -15.65 2.41 39.90
N LEU A 113 -15.92 3.29 38.92
CA LEU A 113 -15.56 4.69 39.02
C LEU A 113 -16.00 5.16 40.40
N PRO A 114 -15.09 5.74 41.23
CA PRO A 114 -15.44 6.10 42.59
C PRO A 114 -16.74 6.90 42.54
N THR A 115 -17.78 6.35 43.17
CA THR A 115 -19.11 6.95 43.20
C THR A 115 -18.96 8.31 43.86
N LYS A 116 -18.85 9.35 43.04
CA LYS A 116 -18.38 10.68 43.42
C LYS A 116 -16.95 10.66 43.95
N SER A 117 -15.97 10.63 43.04
CA SER A 117 -14.77 11.43 43.27
C SER A 117 -15.25 12.83 43.67
N SER A 118 -14.96 13.22 44.91
CA SER A 118 -15.21 14.57 45.44
C SER A 118 -14.40 15.66 44.72
N ARG A 119 -13.70 15.29 43.63
CA ARG A 119 -12.98 16.23 42.77
C ARG A 119 -14.01 16.92 41.88
N SER A 120 -14.06 18.24 41.99
CA SER A 120 -14.85 19.08 41.10
C SER A 120 -14.48 18.78 39.66
N VAL A 121 -15.48 18.48 38.83
CA VAL A 121 -15.36 18.55 37.37
C VAL A 121 -14.78 19.92 37.03
N ALA A 122 -13.74 19.96 36.20
CA ALA A 122 -13.07 21.21 35.89
C ALA A 122 -14.08 22.16 35.21
N GLU A 123 -14.35 23.33 35.81
CA GLU A 123 -15.17 24.36 35.15
C GLU A 123 -14.47 24.83 33.88
N THR A 124 -14.96 24.38 32.73
CA THR A 124 -14.57 24.91 31.43
C THR A 124 -15.16 26.31 31.32
N ASN A 125 -14.33 27.35 31.48
CA ASN A 125 -14.71 28.73 31.19
C ASN A 125 -15.17 28.80 29.73
N THR A 126 -16.48 28.70 29.52
CA THR A 126 -17.14 28.94 28.23
C THR A 126 -16.96 30.42 27.92
N ALA A 127 -15.84 30.75 27.29
CA ALA A 127 -15.67 31.99 26.58
C ALA A 127 -16.68 31.99 25.42
N HIS A 128 -17.93 32.34 25.73
CA HIS A 128 -19.00 32.63 24.79
C HIS A 128 -18.45 33.65 23.78
N GLY A 129 -18.01 33.17 22.62
CA GLY A 129 -17.46 34.00 21.54
C GLY A 129 -16.17 33.53 20.88
N ARG A 130 -15.45 32.51 21.39
CA ARG A 130 -14.31 31.91 20.63
C ARG A 130 -14.79 30.76 19.76
N ARG A 131 -14.53 30.84 18.45
CA ARG A 131 -14.73 29.74 17.50
C ARG A 131 -13.75 28.61 17.85
N LEU A 132 -14.25 27.50 18.38
CA LEU A 132 -13.45 26.29 18.65
C LEU A 132 -12.80 25.80 17.34
N GLN A 133 -11.59 25.24 17.41
CA GLN A 133 -11.00 24.59 16.24
C GLN A 133 -11.78 23.30 15.96
N GLU A 134 -12.33 23.17 14.75
CA GLU A 134 -13.18 22.03 14.38
C GLU A 134 -12.35 20.76 14.09
N ASP A 135 -11.13 20.91 13.55
CA ASP A 135 -10.22 19.81 13.23
C ASP A 135 -8.88 19.93 13.98
N ILE A 136 -8.65 19.05 14.96
CA ILE A 136 -7.41 18.95 15.74
C ILE A 136 -6.72 17.62 15.43
N ASP A 137 -5.39 17.63 15.26
CA ASP A 137 -4.62 16.38 15.28
C ASP A 137 -3.28 16.56 15.99
N TRP A 138 -3.22 16.14 17.27
CA TRP A 138 -2.02 16.19 18.09
C TRP A 138 -0.91 15.27 17.60
N THR A 139 -1.19 14.28 16.74
CA THR A 139 -0.12 13.46 16.14
C THR A 139 0.79 14.27 15.22
N LEU A 140 0.34 15.44 14.74
CA LEU A 140 1.13 16.37 13.95
C LEU A 140 2.03 17.28 14.79
N SER A 141 1.79 17.38 16.10
CA SER A 141 2.52 18.30 17.00
C SER A 141 3.93 17.84 17.37
N GLY A 142 4.24 16.54 17.19
CA GLY A 142 5.42 15.93 17.79
C GLY A 142 5.30 15.69 19.30
N CYS A 143 4.13 15.95 19.91
CA CYS A 143 3.84 15.73 21.33
C CYS A 143 2.98 14.48 21.58
N VAL A 144 3.00 13.50 20.69
CA VAL A 144 2.34 12.19 20.88
C VAL A 144 3.36 11.11 20.57
N ASN A 145 3.67 10.25 21.56
CA ASN A 145 4.58 9.12 21.35
C ASN A 145 4.01 8.09 20.36
N PRO A 146 4.84 7.25 19.72
CA PRO A 146 4.38 6.13 18.90
C PRO A 146 3.46 5.14 19.65
N VAL A 147 2.64 4.39 18.88
CA VAL A 147 1.79 3.30 19.39
C VAL A 147 2.63 2.26 20.12
N GLN A 148 2.11 1.74 21.23
CA GLN A 148 2.76 0.74 22.09
C GLN A 148 1.97 -0.56 22.09
N VAL A 149 2.48 -1.59 22.77
CA VAL A 149 1.83 -2.89 22.97
C VAL A 149 1.76 -3.19 24.46
N GLN A 150 0.56 -3.20 25.06
CA GLN A 150 0.37 -3.52 26.48
C GLN A 150 0.51 -5.02 26.78
N GLY A 151 0.23 -5.88 25.81
CA GLY A 151 0.32 -7.32 26.02
C GLY A 151 -0.83 -7.90 26.88
N ASP A 152 -0.58 -9.02 27.54
CA ASP A 152 -1.53 -9.81 28.36
C ASP A 152 -1.81 -9.20 29.76
N CYS A 153 -1.37 -7.97 30.01
CA CYS A 153 -1.57 -7.27 31.28
C CYS A 153 -2.68 -6.23 31.14
N GLY A 154 -3.65 -6.22 32.07
CA GLY A 154 -4.76 -5.25 32.17
C GLY A 154 -4.32 -3.85 32.62
N CYS A 155 -3.25 -3.33 32.03
CA CYS A 155 -2.58 -2.09 32.40
C CYS A 155 -2.88 -0.93 31.43
N CYS A 156 -3.99 -0.99 30.68
CA CYS A 156 -4.43 0.07 29.77
C CYS A 156 -4.48 1.44 30.47
N TRP A 157 -4.87 1.47 31.75
CA TRP A 157 -4.88 2.64 32.62
C TRP A 157 -3.49 3.30 32.72
N ALA A 158 -2.42 2.52 32.85
CA ALA A 158 -1.05 3.04 32.97
C ALA A 158 -0.57 3.62 31.65
N PHE A 159 -0.83 2.92 30.54
CA PHE A 159 -0.50 3.37 29.19
C PHE A 159 -1.21 4.68 28.82
N ALA A 160 -2.53 4.77 29.03
CA ALA A 160 -3.30 5.96 28.73
C ALA A 160 -2.86 7.16 29.59
N SER A 161 -2.68 6.93 30.90
CA SER A 161 -2.26 7.99 31.84
C SER A 161 -0.88 8.53 31.52
N LEU A 162 0.10 7.65 31.28
CA LEU A 162 1.44 8.11 30.87
C LEU A 162 1.42 8.77 29.50
N ALA A 163 0.62 8.29 28.54
CA ALA A 163 0.54 8.95 27.25
C ALA A 163 -0.01 10.39 27.37
N ALA A 164 -0.98 10.64 28.26
CA ALA A 164 -1.46 11.98 28.58
C ALA A 164 -0.39 12.85 29.28
N VAL A 165 0.33 12.28 30.26
CA VAL A 165 1.44 12.96 30.97
C VAL A 165 2.58 13.31 30.02
N GLU A 166 3.05 12.36 29.21
CA GLU A 166 4.09 12.56 28.20
C GLU A 166 3.73 13.68 27.23
N SER A 167 2.49 13.66 26.75
CA SER A 167 1.96 14.70 25.85
C SER A 167 1.93 16.06 26.54
N ALA A 168 1.44 16.14 27.79
CA ALA A 168 1.37 17.39 28.54
C ALA A 168 2.77 17.94 28.89
N VAL A 169 3.74 17.08 29.23
CA VAL A 169 5.14 17.49 29.42
C VAL A 169 5.67 18.14 28.14
N CYS A 170 5.39 17.56 26.97
CA CYS A 170 5.77 18.15 25.68
C CYS A 170 5.06 19.49 25.42
N VAL A 171 3.73 19.53 25.59
CA VAL A 171 2.89 20.72 25.35
C VAL A 171 3.28 21.90 26.26
N SER A 172 3.73 21.64 27.48
CA SER A 172 4.26 22.65 28.42
C SER A 172 5.68 23.15 28.06
N GLY A 173 6.16 22.88 26.84
CA GLY A 173 7.50 23.25 26.36
C GLY A 173 8.60 22.34 26.91
N GLY A 174 8.28 21.11 27.31
CA GLY A 174 9.28 20.05 27.50
C GLY A 174 9.60 19.38 26.17
N GLY A 175 10.69 18.60 26.12
CA GLY A 175 10.82 17.59 25.05
C GLY A 175 9.84 16.44 25.30
N LEU A 176 9.41 15.73 24.26
CA LEU A 176 8.54 14.55 24.38
C LEU A 176 9.31 13.42 25.09
N PRO A 177 8.98 13.09 26.37
CA PRO A 177 9.61 11.97 27.05
C PRO A 177 8.88 10.67 26.72
N LYS A 178 9.54 9.53 26.90
CA LYS A 178 8.88 8.22 26.99
C LYS A 178 9.12 7.62 28.36
N PHE A 179 8.07 7.55 29.16
CA PHE A 179 8.08 7.03 30.52
C PHE A 179 7.77 5.53 30.53
N SER A 180 8.17 4.89 31.64
CA SER A 180 8.00 3.47 31.85
C SER A 180 6.64 3.16 32.46
N GLU A 181 5.77 2.51 31.68
CA GLU A 181 4.52 1.93 32.19
C GLU A 181 4.80 0.89 33.29
N GLN A 182 5.91 0.16 33.17
CA GLN A 182 6.30 -0.87 34.13
C GLN A 182 6.49 -0.32 35.55
N VAL A 183 6.97 0.92 35.71
CA VAL A 183 7.09 1.54 37.03
C VAL A 183 5.73 1.75 37.67
N LEU A 184 4.70 2.13 36.90
CA LEU A 184 3.35 2.23 37.43
C LEU A 184 2.82 0.85 37.81
N VAL A 185 2.89 -0.10 36.88
CA VAL A 185 2.36 -1.45 37.05
C VAL A 185 3.01 -2.18 38.24
N SER A 186 4.34 -2.15 38.36
CA SER A 186 5.06 -2.91 39.38
C SER A 186 5.25 -2.16 40.70
N CYS A 187 5.37 -0.83 40.69
CA CYS A 187 5.83 -0.06 41.85
C CYS A 187 4.80 0.93 42.42
N ALA A 188 3.66 1.14 41.77
CA ALA A 188 2.61 2.04 42.26
C ALA A 188 1.47 1.31 43.00
N GLY A 189 1.46 -0.03 43.00
CA GLY A 189 0.40 -0.84 43.63
C GLY A 189 0.22 -0.60 45.14
N SER A 190 1.23 -0.11 45.86
CA SER A 190 1.11 0.22 47.29
C SER A 190 0.34 1.51 47.60
N GLN A 191 -0.15 2.23 46.58
CA GLN A 191 -0.94 3.46 46.71
C GLN A 191 -2.28 3.38 45.97
N ASP A 192 -2.83 2.17 45.84
CA ASP A 192 -4.13 1.90 45.19
C ASP A 192 -4.24 2.42 43.74
N VAL A 193 -3.11 2.61 43.07
CA VAL A 193 -3.05 3.14 41.69
C VAL A 193 -3.54 2.08 40.70
N GLY A 194 -2.98 0.88 40.78
CA GLY A 194 -3.32 -0.24 39.91
C GLY A 194 -2.17 -1.20 39.68
N ASP A 195 -2.49 -2.27 38.97
CA ASP A 195 -1.59 -3.34 38.56
C ASP A 195 -2.11 -4.03 37.27
N CYS A 196 -1.75 -5.29 36.98
CA CYS A 196 -2.27 -6.01 35.82
C CYS A 196 -3.74 -6.42 35.94
N ALA A 197 -4.38 -6.34 37.11
CA ALA A 197 -5.81 -6.57 37.27
C ALA A 197 -6.64 -5.32 36.93
N GLY A 198 -6.02 -4.15 36.81
CA GLY A 198 -6.68 -2.88 36.50
C GLY A 198 -6.13 -1.73 37.35
N GLY A 199 -6.67 -0.53 37.15
CA GLY A 199 -6.20 0.67 37.84
C GLY A 199 -6.94 1.93 37.45
N TYR A 200 -6.63 3.03 38.15
CA TYR A 200 -7.31 4.31 38.02
C TYR A 200 -6.44 5.32 37.28
N THR A 201 -6.95 5.88 36.18
CA THR A 201 -6.20 6.80 35.32
C THR A 201 -5.93 8.14 35.99
N ASP A 202 -6.87 8.66 36.78
CA ASP A 202 -6.72 9.91 37.52
C ASP A 202 -5.69 9.80 38.65
N VAL A 203 -5.76 8.74 39.45
CA VAL A 203 -4.78 8.46 40.51
C VAL A 203 -3.39 8.22 39.93
N ALA A 204 -3.29 7.57 38.77
CA ALA A 204 -2.01 7.35 38.09
C ALA A 204 -1.35 8.66 37.65
N VAL A 205 -2.12 9.60 37.11
CA VAL A 205 -1.59 10.93 36.74
C VAL A 205 -1.07 11.66 37.97
N ASP A 206 -1.84 11.72 39.05
CA ASP A 206 -1.39 12.38 40.30
C ASP A 206 -0.16 11.69 40.89
N TYR A 207 -0.12 10.35 40.88
CA TYR A 207 1.04 9.60 41.35
C TYR A 207 2.31 9.99 40.60
N VAL A 208 2.24 10.10 39.27
CA VAL A 208 3.38 10.50 38.44
C VAL A 208 3.78 11.94 38.71
N VAL A 209 2.81 12.84 38.91
CA VAL A 209 3.08 14.23 39.31
C VAL A 209 3.81 14.24 40.64
N ASP A 210 3.30 13.57 41.68
CA ASP A 210 3.84 13.64 43.03
C ASP A 210 5.17 12.91 43.22
N ASN A 211 5.34 11.77 42.58
CA ASN A 211 6.46 10.86 42.83
C ASN A 211 7.49 10.82 41.70
N GLY A 212 7.17 11.43 40.55
CA GLY A 212 7.92 11.25 39.32
C GLY A 212 7.82 9.83 38.76
N VAL A 213 8.45 9.62 37.61
CA VAL A 213 8.43 8.33 36.90
C VAL A 213 9.75 8.10 36.16
N CYS A 214 10.15 6.83 35.98
CA CYS A 214 11.35 6.53 35.21
C CYS A 214 11.09 6.56 33.70
N ARG A 215 12.16 6.75 32.92
CA ARG A 215 12.07 6.58 31.47
C ARG A 215 12.00 5.11 31.09
N LEU A 216 11.35 4.82 29.97
CA LEU A 216 11.24 3.47 29.43
C LEU A 216 12.62 2.82 29.22
N GLN A 217 13.61 3.59 28.78
CA GLN A 217 14.98 3.10 28.59
C GLN A 217 15.68 2.66 29.90
N ASP A 218 15.28 3.24 31.04
CA ASP A 218 15.91 2.98 32.34
C ASP A 218 15.13 1.92 33.14
N TYR A 219 13.85 1.72 32.80
CA TYR A 219 13.00 0.65 33.32
C TYR A 219 12.11 0.12 32.18
N PRO A 220 12.58 -0.87 31.40
CA PRO A 220 11.84 -1.41 30.27
C PRO A 220 10.51 -2.07 30.67
N TYR A 221 9.55 -2.07 29.74
CA TYR A 221 8.31 -2.81 29.89
C TYR A 221 8.53 -4.30 29.67
N THR A 222 8.24 -5.11 30.69
CA THR A 222 8.48 -6.56 30.71
C THR A 222 7.22 -7.36 31.03
N ASN A 223 6.13 -6.71 31.42
CA ASN A 223 4.85 -7.34 31.76
C ASN A 223 3.99 -7.74 30.55
N GLY A 224 4.42 -7.45 29.31
CA GLY A 224 3.60 -7.71 28.12
C GLY A 224 3.26 -9.18 27.85
N GLY A 225 4.01 -10.13 28.39
CA GLY A 225 3.72 -11.57 28.26
C GLY A 225 3.11 -12.19 29.51
N SER A 226 2.59 -11.40 30.45
CA SER A 226 2.05 -11.93 31.70
C SER A 226 0.91 -11.09 32.27
N SER A 227 -0.22 -11.76 32.51
CA SER A 227 -1.33 -11.26 33.31
C SER A 227 -1.03 -11.06 34.80
N THR A 228 0.15 -11.49 35.29
CA THR A 228 0.57 -11.30 36.69
C THR A 228 1.58 -10.16 36.82
N THR A 229 1.32 -9.24 37.74
CA THR A 229 2.17 -8.10 38.05
C THR A 229 3.57 -8.54 38.48
N GLN A 230 4.61 -8.10 37.77
CA GLN A 230 5.99 -8.38 38.18
C GLN A 230 6.40 -7.52 39.37
N ALA A 231 7.36 -8.02 40.15
CA ALA A 231 7.87 -7.33 41.33
C ALA A 231 8.52 -5.98 40.99
N CYS A 232 8.33 -4.98 41.86
CA CYS A 232 8.99 -3.68 41.74
C CYS A 232 10.53 -3.81 41.84
N GLN A 233 11.22 -3.41 40.78
CA GLN A 233 12.68 -3.32 40.76
C GLN A 233 13.06 -1.85 40.93
N ARG A 234 13.52 -1.43 42.11
CA ARG A 234 13.90 -0.02 42.38
C ARG A 234 15.26 0.33 41.74
N SER A 235 15.38 0.18 40.42
CA SER A 235 16.64 0.21 39.66
C SER A 235 16.88 1.51 38.89
N CYS A 236 15.93 2.45 38.86
CA CYS A 236 15.99 3.67 38.07
C CYS A 236 15.81 4.94 38.91
N SER A 237 16.31 6.06 38.39
CA SER A 237 16.06 7.39 38.95
C SER A 237 14.77 7.98 38.36
N ARG A 238 13.77 8.25 39.21
CA ARG A 238 12.50 8.85 38.79
C ARG A 238 12.69 10.32 38.40
N GLN A 239 12.11 10.70 37.27
CA GLN A 239 12.09 12.08 36.78
C GLN A 239 10.84 12.79 37.30
N SER A 240 11.02 13.93 37.96
CA SER A 240 9.90 14.77 38.41
C SER A 240 9.31 15.55 37.24
N VAL A 241 7.98 15.64 37.21
CA VAL A 241 7.22 16.44 36.23
C VAL A 241 6.50 17.65 36.86
N GLN A 242 6.61 17.84 38.19
CA GLN A 242 5.90 18.88 38.95
C GLN A 242 6.20 20.32 38.52
N SER A 243 7.40 20.53 37.96
CA SER A 243 7.80 21.84 37.42
C SER A 243 6.99 22.26 36.19
N LYS A 244 6.27 21.32 35.56
CA LYS A 244 5.54 21.50 34.31
C LYS A 244 4.06 21.15 34.42
N LEU A 245 3.73 20.18 35.26
CA LEU A 245 2.39 19.62 35.40
C LEU A 245 1.87 19.79 36.82
N GLY A 246 0.58 20.06 36.94
CA GLY A 246 -0.17 20.10 38.19
C GLY A 246 -1.13 18.92 38.30
N SER A 247 -2.09 19.04 39.21
CA SER A 247 -3.08 18.00 39.50
C SER A 247 -3.88 17.59 38.26
N VAL A 248 -4.31 16.33 38.23
CA VAL A 248 -5.21 15.82 37.20
C VAL A 248 -6.52 16.61 37.14
N GLN A 249 -7.02 16.78 35.92
CA GLN A 249 -8.33 17.34 35.60
C GLN A 249 -9.21 16.21 35.07
N VAL A 250 -10.47 16.18 35.53
CA VAL A 250 -11.50 15.24 35.06
C VAL A 250 -12.50 15.99 34.20
N VAL A 251 -12.85 15.40 33.06
CA VAL A 251 -13.84 15.91 32.10
C VAL A 251 -14.85 14.82 31.75
N GLU A 252 -16.11 15.20 31.63
CA GLU A 252 -17.21 14.29 31.32
C GLU A 252 -18.05 14.88 30.18
N GLY A 253 -18.41 14.05 29.19
CA GLY A 253 -19.15 14.49 28.03
C GLY A 253 -18.25 14.93 26.86
N GLU A 254 -18.79 14.80 25.64
CA GLU A 254 -18.03 15.04 24.42
C GLU A 254 -17.53 16.48 24.33
N SER A 255 -18.35 17.46 24.73
CA SER A 255 -17.98 18.88 24.66
C SER A 255 -16.74 19.17 25.50
N ASP A 256 -16.66 18.67 26.72
CA ASP A 256 -15.54 18.93 27.63
C ASP A 256 -14.27 18.21 27.17
N ILE A 257 -14.41 17.00 26.58
CA ILE A 257 -13.29 16.29 25.96
C ILE A 257 -12.77 17.05 24.74
N VAL A 258 -13.65 17.55 23.88
CA VAL A 258 -13.29 18.36 22.70
C VAL A 258 -12.64 19.68 23.13
N ASP A 259 -13.13 20.32 24.20
CA ASP A 259 -12.55 21.53 24.77
C ASP A 259 -11.17 21.28 25.39
N ALA A 260 -10.99 20.14 26.07
CA ALA A 260 -9.70 19.72 26.57
C ALA A 260 -8.70 19.41 25.43
N LEU A 261 -9.18 18.81 24.32
CA LEU A 261 -8.38 18.58 23.11
C LEU A 261 -7.89 19.87 22.44
N GLN A 262 -8.52 21.03 22.68
CA GLN A 262 -7.96 22.33 22.25
C GLN A 262 -6.66 22.69 22.98
N LYS A 263 -6.35 22.01 24.10
CA LYS A 263 -5.21 22.30 24.96
C LYS A 263 -4.15 21.20 24.93
N GLN A 264 -4.56 19.93 24.95
CA GLN A 264 -3.66 18.77 24.97
C GLN A 264 -4.42 17.46 24.71
N PRO A 265 -3.72 16.35 24.39
CA PRO A 265 -4.31 15.01 24.38
C PRO A 265 -4.94 14.61 25.73
N VAL A 266 -6.02 13.83 25.69
CA VAL A 266 -6.85 13.46 26.85
C VAL A 266 -6.91 11.95 26.96
N ALA A 267 -6.58 11.38 28.12
CA ALA A 267 -6.81 9.95 28.36
C ALA A 267 -8.30 9.75 28.64
N ILE A 268 -8.94 8.79 27.99
CA ILE A 268 -10.37 8.52 28.13
C ILE A 268 -10.60 7.06 28.48
N LEU A 269 -11.74 6.79 29.09
CA LEU A 269 -12.24 5.45 29.30
C LEU A 269 -13.33 5.15 28.26
N LEU A 270 -13.42 3.89 27.83
CA LEU A 270 -14.43 3.42 26.89
C LEU A 270 -14.83 1.97 27.17
N LEU A 271 -15.87 1.52 26.47
CA LEU A 271 -16.28 0.13 26.35
C LEU A 271 -15.60 -0.53 25.15
N SER A 272 -14.58 -1.35 25.42
CA SER A 272 -13.97 -2.25 24.46
C SER A 272 -14.86 -3.49 24.26
N GLY A 273 -15.91 -3.34 23.44
CA GLY A 273 -16.77 -4.42 22.98
C GLY A 273 -16.19 -5.18 21.78
N ASP A 274 -16.92 -6.18 21.27
CA ASP A 274 -16.48 -6.96 20.11
C ASP A 274 -16.26 -6.10 18.86
N GLU A 275 -17.11 -5.09 18.62
CA GLU A 275 -16.92 -4.14 17.53
C GLU A 275 -15.58 -3.41 17.63
N PHE A 276 -15.19 -2.98 18.83
CA PHE A 276 -13.92 -2.29 19.05
C PHE A 276 -12.75 -3.24 18.83
N MET A 277 -12.79 -4.43 19.43
CA MET A 277 -11.72 -5.44 19.27
C MET A 277 -11.49 -5.82 17.81
N ASN A 278 -12.56 -5.93 17.02
CA ASN A 278 -12.52 -6.34 15.62
C ASN A 278 -12.53 -5.16 14.62
N TYR A 279 -12.34 -3.92 15.08
CA TYR A 279 -12.29 -2.73 14.23
C TYR A 279 -11.12 -2.82 13.23
N GLY A 280 -11.44 -2.64 11.94
CA GLY A 280 -10.47 -2.63 10.84
C GLY A 280 -10.15 -1.24 10.30
N GLY A 281 -11.11 -0.30 10.33
CA GLY A 281 -10.92 1.06 9.82
C GLY A 281 -12.24 1.84 9.71
N GLY A 282 -12.16 3.12 9.33
CA GLY A 282 -13.34 3.99 9.17
C GLY A 282 -13.80 4.64 10.48
N ILE A 283 -15.07 5.02 10.59
CA ILE A 283 -15.63 5.72 11.77
C ILE A 283 -16.59 4.81 12.53
N LEU A 284 -16.17 4.37 13.71
CA LEU A 284 -16.95 3.52 14.61
C LEU A 284 -18.03 4.35 15.31
N SER A 285 -19.29 3.95 15.22
CA SER A 285 -20.43 4.70 15.75
C SER A 285 -21.09 4.05 16.96
N HIS A 286 -20.85 2.76 17.20
CA HIS A 286 -21.57 1.96 18.19
C HIS A 286 -20.81 0.69 18.60
N CYS A 287 -20.73 0.42 19.91
CA CYS A 287 -20.30 -0.86 20.47
C CYS A 287 -21.46 -1.58 21.17
N GLN A 288 -21.59 -2.90 20.99
CA GLN A 288 -22.62 -3.68 21.67
C GLN A 288 -22.40 -3.63 23.18
N GLY A 289 -23.49 -3.41 23.92
CA GLY A 289 -23.45 -3.33 25.38
C GLY A 289 -23.23 -1.91 25.93
N GLN A 290 -23.07 -0.88 25.09
CA GLN A 290 -22.90 0.50 25.60
C GLN A 290 -24.09 1.01 26.44
N GLU A 291 -25.26 0.36 26.39
CA GLU A 291 -26.43 0.69 27.21
C GLU A 291 -26.48 -0.04 28.56
N THR A 292 -25.71 -1.12 28.72
CA THR A 292 -25.82 -2.06 29.86
C THR A 292 -24.49 -2.45 30.50
N ALA A 293 -23.37 -2.24 29.81
CA ALA A 293 -22.02 -2.56 30.24
C ALA A 293 -21.25 -1.30 30.66
N GLY A 294 -20.35 -1.46 31.62
CA GLY A 294 -19.48 -0.39 32.10
C GLY A 294 -18.23 -0.18 31.24
N LEU A 295 -17.52 0.90 31.51
CA LEU A 295 -16.20 1.20 30.95
C LEU A 295 -15.21 0.11 31.36
N ASN A 296 -14.39 -0.38 30.42
CA ASN A 296 -13.44 -1.47 30.68
C ASN A 296 -12.06 -1.28 30.03
N HIS A 297 -11.85 -0.19 29.27
CA HIS A 297 -10.58 0.07 28.60
C HIS A 297 -10.23 1.56 28.61
N ALA A 298 -8.94 1.87 28.60
CA ALA A 298 -8.42 3.24 28.60
C ALA A 298 -7.51 3.48 27.38
N ILE A 299 -7.73 4.58 26.66
CA ILE A 299 -6.91 4.99 25.49
C ILE A 299 -6.70 6.52 25.49
N LEU A 300 -5.97 7.05 24.51
CA LEU A 300 -5.68 8.49 24.41
C LEU A 300 -6.44 9.14 23.25
N ALA A 301 -7.33 10.09 23.53
CA ALA A 301 -7.88 11.01 22.53
C ALA A 301 -6.81 11.97 22.03
N VAL A 302 -6.61 12.04 20.72
CA VAL A 302 -5.53 12.81 20.08
C VAL A 302 -6.02 13.82 19.04
N GLY A 303 -7.31 13.89 18.77
CA GLY A 303 -7.81 14.83 17.78
C GLY A 303 -9.29 14.71 17.45
N THR A 304 -9.78 15.68 16.68
CA THR A 304 -11.14 15.71 16.11
C THR A 304 -11.03 15.91 14.61
N GLY A 305 -12.04 15.44 13.87
CA GLY A 305 -12.09 15.67 12.44
C GLY A 305 -13.48 15.48 11.84
N ASN A 306 -13.57 15.67 10.54
CA ASN A 306 -14.70 15.29 9.72
C ASN A 306 -14.22 14.44 8.52
N ASP A 307 -14.94 13.37 8.21
CA ASP A 307 -14.73 12.55 7.00
C ASP A 307 -16.07 12.45 6.25
N ASN A 308 -16.15 13.07 5.07
CA ASN A 308 -17.35 13.06 4.21
C ASN A 308 -18.66 13.41 4.93
N GLY A 309 -18.63 14.42 5.82
CA GLY A 309 -19.79 14.87 6.59
C GLY A 309 -19.99 14.14 7.92
N VAL A 310 -19.21 13.10 8.22
CA VAL A 310 -19.28 12.36 9.49
C VAL A 310 -18.19 12.89 10.45
N PRO A 311 -18.57 13.63 11.51
CA PRO A 311 -17.61 14.13 12.49
C PRO A 311 -17.10 12.99 13.39
N PHE A 312 -15.83 13.02 13.77
CA PHE A 312 -15.20 11.99 14.59
C PHE A 312 -14.21 12.56 15.62
N ILE A 313 -13.93 11.76 16.66
CA ILE A 313 -12.76 11.90 17.55
C ILE A 313 -11.78 10.77 17.21
N LYS A 314 -10.50 11.10 17.08
CA LYS A 314 -9.41 10.16 16.80
C LYS A 314 -8.74 9.78 18.12
N TYR A 315 -8.54 8.48 18.32
CA TYR A 315 -7.91 7.93 19.52
C TYR A 315 -6.73 7.03 19.16
N LYS A 316 -5.71 7.05 20.01
CA LYS A 316 -4.53 6.19 19.97
C LYS A 316 -4.69 5.05 20.96
N ASN A 317 -4.60 3.81 20.49
CA ASN A 317 -4.65 2.60 21.30
C ASN A 317 -3.22 2.05 21.59
N GLN A 318 -3.14 1.00 22.38
CA GLN A 318 -1.89 0.36 22.83
C GLN A 318 -1.87 -1.15 22.54
N TRP A 319 -2.44 -1.55 21.41
CA TRP A 319 -2.46 -2.94 20.92
C TRP A 319 -1.59 -3.16 19.69
N GLY A 320 -0.62 -2.28 19.49
CA GLY A 320 0.29 -2.31 18.34
C GLY A 320 -0.31 -1.74 17.07
N VAL A 321 0.57 -1.55 16.08
CA VAL A 321 0.25 -0.92 14.79
C VAL A 321 -0.57 -1.81 13.86
N ASN A 322 -0.65 -3.12 14.15
CA ASN A 322 -1.41 -4.07 13.34
C ASN A 322 -2.91 -4.09 13.70
N TRP A 323 -3.36 -3.29 14.67
CA TRP A 323 -4.77 -3.15 15.04
C TRP A 323 -5.34 -1.83 14.53
N GLY A 324 -6.56 -1.86 13.98
CA GLY A 324 -7.25 -0.67 13.48
C GLY A 324 -6.44 0.10 12.42
N GLU A 325 -6.52 1.43 12.47
CA GLU A 325 -5.83 2.33 11.55
C GLU A 325 -4.41 2.62 12.04
N GLN A 326 -3.51 1.64 11.90
CA GLN A 326 -2.12 1.73 12.40
C GLN A 326 -2.02 1.96 13.92
N GLY A 327 -2.91 1.32 14.69
CA GLY A 327 -3.01 1.48 16.14
C GLY A 327 -3.95 2.60 16.60
N TYR A 328 -4.68 3.22 15.66
CA TYR A 328 -5.66 4.27 15.93
C TYR A 328 -7.07 3.82 15.59
N VAL A 329 -8.05 4.52 16.14
CA VAL A 329 -9.47 4.36 15.85
C VAL A 329 -10.12 5.74 15.77
N ARG A 330 -11.05 5.90 14.83
CA ARG A 330 -11.90 7.09 14.74
C ARG A 330 -13.31 6.70 15.18
N MET A 331 -13.88 7.46 16.11
CA MET A 331 -15.25 7.22 16.57
C MET A 331 -16.14 8.42 16.33
N GLN A 332 -17.38 8.17 15.93
CA GLN A 332 -18.34 9.20 15.54
C GLN A 332 -18.66 10.13 16.72
N ARG A 333 -18.67 11.43 16.42
CA ARG A 333 -19.12 12.48 17.33
C ARG A 333 -20.63 12.59 17.37
N GLY A 334 -21.15 13.03 18.51
CA GLY A 334 -22.57 13.25 18.78
C GLY A 334 -23.34 12.00 19.17
N VAL A 335 -22.70 10.82 19.24
CA VAL A 335 -23.37 9.54 19.51
C VAL A 335 -22.80 8.78 20.71
N ASN A 336 -21.80 9.36 21.41
CA ASN A 336 -21.06 8.71 22.50
C ASN A 336 -20.63 7.27 22.16
N ALA A 337 -20.08 7.09 20.95
CA ALA A 337 -19.69 5.80 20.43
C ALA A 337 -18.81 5.05 21.44
N CYS A 338 -19.23 3.84 21.80
CA CYS A 338 -18.51 2.96 22.74
C CYS A 338 -18.26 3.60 24.12
N LEU A 339 -19.12 4.53 24.55
CA LEU A 339 -18.97 5.29 25.80
C LEU A 339 -17.69 6.14 25.89
N SER A 340 -17.04 6.41 24.75
CA SER A 340 -15.75 7.12 24.71
C SER A 340 -15.78 8.57 25.20
N SER A 341 -16.97 9.15 25.32
CA SER A 341 -17.15 10.51 25.85
C SER A 341 -17.60 10.54 27.31
N SER A 342 -17.74 9.40 27.97
CA SER A 342 -18.30 9.31 29.33
C SER A 342 -17.33 9.76 30.42
N TYR A 343 -16.01 9.57 30.23
CA TYR A 343 -15.01 9.94 31.23
C TYR A 343 -13.64 10.19 30.57
N GLY A 344 -13.03 11.34 30.86
CA GLY A 344 -11.70 11.70 30.40
C GLY A 344 -10.88 12.42 31.46
N ILE A 345 -9.55 12.29 31.37
CA ILE A 345 -8.59 12.90 32.29
C ILE A 345 -7.36 13.44 31.56
N TYR A 346 -6.78 14.49 32.13
CA TYR A 346 -5.50 15.04 31.69
C TYR A 346 -4.83 15.82 32.84
N PRO A 347 -3.48 15.85 32.94
CA PRO A 347 -2.82 16.71 33.93
C PRO A 347 -2.97 18.18 33.56
N SER A 348 -3.23 19.05 34.54
CA SER A 348 -3.11 20.49 34.33
C SER A 348 -1.67 20.87 33.99
N ILE A 349 -1.50 21.89 33.15
CA ILE A 349 -0.17 22.40 32.76
C ILE A 349 0.14 23.64 33.58
N ASN A 350 1.23 23.58 34.35
CA ASN A 350 1.80 24.67 35.13
C ASN A 350 2.78 25.46 34.25
N ALA A 351 2.33 26.16 33.19
CA ALA A 351 3.28 26.89 32.33
C ALA A 351 2.75 28.18 31.70
N SER A 352 3.67 29.15 31.59
CA SER A 352 3.55 30.46 30.92
C SER A 352 3.70 30.41 29.39
N PHE A 353 4.00 29.22 28.84
CA PHE A 353 4.11 28.92 27.40
C PHE A 353 3.41 27.57 27.12
N VAL A 354 2.43 27.56 26.23
CA VAL A 354 1.62 26.40 25.84
C VAL A 354 1.72 26.23 24.33
N VAL A 355 2.11 25.03 23.86
CA VAL A 355 2.03 24.69 22.43
C VAL A 355 0.56 24.66 22.03
N ALA A 356 0.17 25.49 21.06
CA ALA A 356 -1.21 25.52 20.58
C ALA A 356 -1.59 24.21 19.88
N ALA A 357 -2.85 23.79 20.00
CA ALA A 357 -3.38 22.66 19.26
C ALA A 357 -3.12 22.81 17.75
N PRO A 358 -2.58 21.78 17.07
CA PRO A 358 -2.37 21.83 15.63
C PRO A 358 -3.70 21.76 14.91
N LYS A 359 -3.96 22.74 14.03
CA LYS A 359 -5.05 22.65 13.06
C LYS A 359 -4.72 21.62 11.99
N ARG A 360 -5.69 20.79 11.64
CA ARG A 360 -5.65 20.05 10.38
C ARG A 360 -5.83 21.10 9.26
N ASN A 361 -4.82 21.33 8.44
CA ASN A 361 -4.92 22.30 7.34
C ASN A 361 -5.85 21.74 6.25
N ASP A 362 -7.09 22.21 6.20
CA ASP A 362 -7.85 22.30 4.96
C ASP A 362 -7.58 23.67 4.33
N HIS A 363 -7.14 23.67 3.07
CA HIS A 363 -6.67 24.87 2.37
C HIS A 363 -7.85 25.73 1.90
N ARG A 364 -8.29 26.68 2.74
CA ARG A 364 -8.80 27.99 2.29
C ARG A 364 -7.81 29.09 2.70
N LEU A 365 -7.23 29.74 1.69
CA LEU A 365 -6.26 30.83 1.82
C LEU A 365 -6.98 32.12 2.24
N ASP A 366 -6.50 32.76 3.31
CA ASP A 366 -6.61 34.22 3.49
C ASP A 366 -5.24 34.77 3.91
N ASN A 367 -4.80 35.78 3.16
CA ASN A 367 -3.49 36.41 3.20
C ASN A 367 -3.36 37.42 4.35
N ALA A 368 -2.26 37.39 5.12
CA ALA A 368 -1.58 38.59 5.64
C ALA A 368 -0.19 38.26 6.20
N VAL A 369 0.83 38.97 5.69
CA VAL A 369 2.21 39.07 6.20
C VAL A 369 2.34 40.42 6.92
N PRO A 370 3.03 40.52 8.08
CA PRO A 370 4.33 41.23 8.08
C PRO A 370 5.40 40.74 9.08
N THR A 371 6.58 40.38 8.53
CA THR A 371 7.97 40.77 8.88
C THR A 371 8.43 41.08 10.32
N ALA A 372 9.52 40.41 10.78
CA ALA A 372 10.76 41.05 11.33
C ALA A 372 11.89 40.02 11.66
N LYS A 373 13.13 40.53 11.72
CA LYS A 373 14.47 39.91 11.56
C LYS A 373 15.13 39.28 12.83
N PRO A 374 16.28 38.57 12.68
CA PRO A 374 16.89 37.66 13.67
C PRO A 374 18.10 38.23 14.44
N THR A 375 18.46 37.64 15.59
CA THR A 375 19.78 37.82 16.24
C THR A 375 20.26 36.55 16.99
N HIS A 376 21.49 36.12 16.64
CA HIS A 376 22.59 35.41 17.35
C HIS A 376 22.34 34.70 18.72
N SER A 377 23.01 33.61 19.13
CA SER A 377 24.41 33.17 18.94
C SER A 377 24.58 31.70 19.36
N ALA A 378 25.63 31.05 18.83
CA ALA A 378 26.08 29.72 19.23
C ALA A 378 26.94 29.76 20.52
N ARG A 379 26.86 28.71 21.34
CA ARG A 379 27.91 28.33 22.30
C ARG A 379 28.07 26.81 22.37
N SER A 380 29.32 26.36 22.26
CA SER A 380 29.76 24.97 22.31
C SER A 380 29.87 24.47 23.77
N VAL A 381 29.67 23.17 24.01
CA VAL A 381 30.35 22.42 25.09
C VAL A 381 30.58 20.96 24.67
N SER A 382 31.74 20.48 25.11
CA SER A 382 32.55 19.30 24.83
C SER A 382 31.99 17.90 25.09
N THR A 383 32.58 16.98 24.33
CA THR A 383 32.66 15.51 24.41
C THR A 383 32.91 14.92 25.81
N PHE A 384 32.17 13.86 26.17
CA PHE A 384 32.60 12.82 27.12
C PHE A 384 32.59 11.45 26.41
N LYS A 385 33.74 10.75 26.47
CA LYS A 385 33.92 9.36 26.04
C LYS A 385 33.39 8.42 27.13
N ALA A 386 32.46 7.52 26.80
CA ALA A 386 32.09 6.38 27.65
C ALA A 386 32.67 5.08 27.06
N ARG A 387 33.30 4.28 27.93
CA ARG A 387 33.97 3.02 27.63
C ARG A 387 32.94 1.91 27.37
N ALA A 388 33.18 1.11 26.33
CA ALA A 388 32.45 -0.12 26.06
C ALA A 388 32.72 -1.17 27.14
N ALA A 389 31.64 -1.71 27.73
CA ALA A 389 31.67 -2.94 28.51
C ALA A 389 30.84 -4.01 27.78
N LYS A 390 31.48 -5.16 27.54
CA LYS A 390 30.90 -6.37 26.95
C LYS A 390 29.86 -6.98 27.90
N GLY A 391 28.65 -7.22 27.41
CA GLY A 391 27.62 -8.08 28.02
C GLY A 391 26.95 -8.92 26.92
N ALA A 392 26.61 -10.17 27.24
CA ALA A 392 26.34 -11.27 26.31
C ALA A 392 24.97 -11.21 25.57
N ALA A 393 24.90 -11.93 24.46
CA ALA A 393 23.83 -11.96 23.45
C ALA A 393 22.46 -12.47 23.94
N SER A 394 21.39 -11.93 23.34
CA SER A 394 20.03 -12.52 23.34
C SER A 394 19.42 -12.47 21.92
N TYR A 395 19.04 -13.63 21.38
CA TYR A 395 18.36 -13.82 20.08
C TYR A 395 16.94 -13.21 20.07
N LYS A 396 16.48 -12.68 18.92
CA LYS A 396 15.12 -12.11 18.72
C LYS A 396 14.55 -12.42 17.33
N GLU A 397 13.44 -13.14 17.27
CA GLU A 397 12.72 -13.54 16.04
C GLU A 397 11.87 -12.39 15.48
N GLY A 398 12.18 -11.89 14.27
CA GLY A 398 11.55 -10.68 13.69
C GLY A 398 12.42 -9.42 13.74
N ALA A 399 13.73 -9.57 13.98
CA ALA A 399 14.69 -8.48 13.91
C ALA A 399 14.97 -8.04 12.46
N THR A 400 15.20 -6.74 12.27
CA THR A 400 15.56 -6.11 10.99
C THR A 400 16.71 -5.14 11.23
N ALA A 401 17.80 -5.18 10.47
CA ALA A 401 19.02 -4.40 10.76
C ALA A 401 19.53 -3.59 9.54
N GLY A 402 20.21 -2.48 9.78
CA GLY A 402 20.78 -1.64 8.71
C GLY A 402 22.01 -0.87 9.16
N PHE A 403 22.77 -0.29 8.23
CA PHE A 403 24.01 0.42 8.54
C PHE A 403 24.14 1.76 7.82
N VAL A 404 24.91 2.66 8.40
CA VAL A 404 25.21 3.96 7.80
C VAL A 404 26.15 3.70 6.60
N SER A 405 25.61 3.88 5.40
CA SER A 405 26.27 3.60 4.13
C SER A 405 27.41 4.60 3.88
N SER A 406 28.52 4.13 3.29
CA SER A 406 29.59 4.96 2.76
C SER A 406 29.29 5.53 1.35
N ASN A 407 28.18 5.09 0.73
CA ASN A 407 27.75 5.58 -0.58
C ASN A 407 26.87 6.83 -0.43
N ALA A 408 26.97 7.73 -1.41
CA ALA A 408 26.45 9.10 -1.35
C ALA A 408 24.95 9.16 -0.98
N PRO A 409 24.54 10.03 -0.04
CA PRO A 409 23.16 10.15 0.38
C PRO A 409 22.26 10.73 -0.72
N THR A 410 21.01 10.26 -0.82
CA THR A 410 20.07 10.56 -1.92
C THR A 410 18.73 11.05 -1.40
N CYS A 411 18.01 11.87 -2.16
CA CYS A 411 16.62 12.25 -1.86
C CYS A 411 15.63 11.37 -2.63
N SER A 412 14.43 11.17 -2.07
CA SER A 412 13.32 10.57 -2.80
C SER A 412 12.87 11.47 -3.95
N ALA A 413 12.02 10.92 -4.82
CA ALA A 413 11.27 11.75 -5.75
C ALA A 413 10.47 12.82 -4.98
N VAL A 414 10.32 13.99 -5.61
CA VAL A 414 9.59 15.13 -5.06
C VAL A 414 8.10 14.88 -5.23
N GLU A 415 7.39 14.77 -4.12
CA GLU A 415 5.94 14.71 -4.02
C GLU A 415 5.37 16.12 -4.28
N THR A 416 4.73 16.32 -5.44
CA THR A 416 4.18 17.61 -5.85
C THR A 416 2.81 17.87 -5.25
N ASN A 417 2.53 19.12 -4.86
CA ASN A 417 1.31 19.52 -4.13
C ASN A 417 1.09 18.72 -2.83
N ILE A 418 2.17 18.25 -2.24
CA ILE A 418 2.18 17.56 -0.96
C ILE A 418 3.04 18.38 -0.02
N ASP A 419 2.47 18.73 1.12
CA ASP A 419 3.21 19.25 2.27
C ASP A 419 3.42 18.09 3.25
N TYR A 420 4.58 18.05 3.88
CA TYR A 420 4.75 17.29 5.10
C TYR A 420 4.47 18.25 6.27
N PRO A 421 3.25 18.34 6.79
CA PRO A 421 2.94 19.34 7.80
C PRO A 421 3.80 19.16 9.06
N GLY A 422 4.39 20.27 9.52
CA GLY A 422 5.17 20.32 10.76
C GLY A 422 6.58 19.73 10.66
N GLN A 423 7.19 19.49 11.82
CA GLN A 423 8.56 18.97 11.96
C GLN A 423 9.66 19.84 11.32
N ASP A 424 9.40 21.14 11.12
CA ASP A 424 10.35 22.08 10.52
C ASP A 424 11.54 22.37 11.44
N ILE A 425 12.75 22.05 10.98
CA ILE A 425 14.02 22.34 11.64
C ILE A 425 14.40 23.80 11.40
N ARG A 426 14.38 24.21 10.13
CA ARG A 426 14.62 25.58 9.65
C ARG A 426 14.17 25.71 8.20
N SER A 427 14.01 26.95 7.75
CA SER A 427 13.82 27.24 6.33
C SER A 427 15.11 27.72 5.67
N VAL A 428 15.26 27.39 4.39
CA VAL A 428 16.31 27.93 3.50
C VAL A 428 15.66 28.28 2.17
N ASN A 429 16.21 29.23 1.42
CA ASN A 429 15.70 29.53 0.08
C ASN A 429 16.44 28.73 -0.99
N SER A 430 15.69 28.10 -1.88
CA SER A 430 16.22 27.42 -3.06
C SER A 430 15.33 27.62 -4.27
N ALA A 431 15.96 27.90 -5.41
CA ALA A 431 15.28 28.04 -6.70
C ALA A 431 14.59 26.74 -7.14
N ASP A 432 15.01 25.58 -6.63
CA ASP A 432 14.45 24.28 -6.96
C ASP A 432 14.50 23.29 -5.79
N ALA A 433 13.85 22.13 -6.00
CA ALA A 433 13.77 21.05 -5.03
C ALA A 433 15.14 20.34 -4.85
N ALA A 434 16.02 20.38 -5.84
CA ALA A 434 17.37 19.83 -5.74
C ALA A 434 18.21 20.60 -4.70
N GLY A 435 18.13 21.92 -4.68
CA GLY A 435 18.79 22.73 -3.65
C GLY A 435 18.16 22.57 -2.26
N CYS A 436 16.84 22.32 -2.15
CA CYS A 436 16.23 21.91 -0.87
C CYS A 436 16.75 20.56 -0.40
N CYS A 437 16.89 19.60 -1.32
CA CYS A 437 17.48 18.29 -1.08
C CYS A 437 18.94 18.43 -0.61
N THR A 438 19.78 19.19 -1.31
CA THR A 438 21.16 19.46 -0.91
C THR A 438 21.24 20.12 0.46
N ALA A 439 20.38 21.09 0.74
CA ALA A 439 20.32 21.74 2.05
C ALA A 439 19.89 20.78 3.16
N CYS A 440 18.95 19.87 2.87
CA CYS A 440 18.55 18.81 3.79
C CYS A 440 19.64 17.75 3.95
N LEU A 441 20.38 17.43 2.89
CA LEU A 441 21.50 16.48 2.91
C LEU A 441 22.63 16.98 3.81
N ASN A 442 22.92 18.29 3.75
CA ASN A 442 23.91 18.97 4.57
C ASN A 442 23.42 19.31 6.00
N GLU A 443 22.13 19.11 6.29
CA GLU A 443 21.57 19.24 7.63
C GLU A 443 21.42 17.86 8.28
N ASN A 444 22.21 17.59 9.32
CA ASN A 444 22.25 16.27 9.96
C ASN A 444 20.91 15.85 10.56
N ALA A 445 20.15 16.81 11.10
CA ALA A 445 18.83 16.55 11.67
C ALA A 445 17.74 16.37 10.60
N CYS A 446 18.02 16.67 9.33
CA CYS A 446 17.03 16.69 8.25
C CYS A 446 16.87 15.33 7.57
N ASN A 447 15.61 14.88 7.51
CA ASN A 447 15.17 13.61 6.91
C ASN A 447 14.11 13.82 5.82
N ALA A 448 13.58 15.04 5.65
CA ALA A 448 12.65 15.43 4.59
C ALA A 448 12.64 16.95 4.39
N TYR A 449 12.03 17.48 3.34
CA TYR A 449 11.74 18.91 3.21
C TYR A 449 10.39 19.14 2.53
N SER A 450 9.78 20.32 2.77
CA SER A 450 8.66 20.86 1.97
C SER A 450 9.06 22.19 1.35
N ARG A 451 8.85 22.38 0.06
CA ARG A 451 9.22 23.59 -0.68
C ARG A 451 7.98 24.32 -1.19
N THR A 452 7.78 25.57 -0.79
CA THR A 452 6.71 26.43 -1.28
C THR A 452 7.05 27.04 -2.66
N GLN A 453 6.02 27.52 -3.36
CA GLN A 453 6.15 28.18 -4.67
C GLN A 453 7.09 29.40 -4.67
N ASP A 454 7.21 30.11 -3.55
CA ASP A 454 8.12 31.26 -3.38
C ASP A 454 9.61 30.85 -3.24
N GLY A 455 9.92 29.55 -3.22
CA GLY A 455 11.27 29.02 -3.11
C GLY A 455 11.72 28.69 -1.69
N THR A 456 10.87 28.90 -0.68
CA THR A 456 11.20 28.54 0.71
C THR A 456 11.15 27.02 0.91
N CYS A 457 12.30 26.42 1.22
CA CYS A 457 12.43 25.02 1.65
C CYS A 457 12.38 24.93 3.16
N TYR A 458 11.31 24.38 3.70
CA TYR A 458 11.20 23.98 5.09
C TYR A 458 11.86 22.60 5.26
N LEU A 459 13.07 22.57 5.81
CA LEU A 459 13.81 21.35 6.13
C LEU A 459 13.22 20.69 7.37
N LYS A 460 13.04 19.37 7.35
CA LYS A 460 12.23 18.66 8.33
C LYS A 460 12.94 17.50 9.00
N SER A 461 12.70 17.34 10.30
CA SER A 461 13.26 16.26 11.12
C SER A 461 12.57 14.93 10.86
N ALA A 462 11.33 14.93 10.37
CA ALA A 462 10.59 13.72 9.98
C ALA A 462 9.51 14.05 8.93
N ARG A 463 8.96 13.02 8.27
CA ARG A 463 7.74 13.14 7.45
C ARG A 463 6.56 12.65 8.28
N VAL A 464 5.69 13.55 8.69
CA VAL A 464 4.47 13.22 9.44
C VAL A 464 3.26 13.57 8.59
N GLY A 465 2.37 12.59 8.37
CA GLY A 465 1.05 12.76 7.74
C GLY A 465 1.04 13.67 6.50
N PRO A 466 1.47 13.19 5.32
CA PRO A 466 1.48 14.00 4.10
C PRO A 466 0.08 14.55 3.80
N THR A 467 -0.04 15.86 3.64
CA THR A 467 -1.30 16.53 3.30
C THR A 467 -1.21 17.17 1.93
N THR A 468 -2.33 17.13 1.21
CA THR A 468 -2.42 17.79 -0.10
C THR A 468 -2.43 19.31 0.11
N LYS A 469 -1.44 19.99 -0.44
CA LYS A 469 -1.27 21.44 -0.39
C LYS A 469 -0.76 21.95 -1.72
N SER A 470 -1.66 22.55 -2.49
CA SER A 470 -1.35 23.11 -3.80
C SER A 470 -0.21 24.13 -3.70
N GLY A 471 0.82 23.97 -4.54
CA GLY A 471 2.00 24.84 -4.56
C GLY A 471 3.09 24.51 -3.53
N VAL A 472 2.98 23.38 -2.82
CA VAL A 472 4.05 22.87 -1.95
C VAL A 472 4.54 21.53 -2.46
N ASN A 473 5.87 21.38 -2.58
CA ASN A 473 6.52 20.20 -3.12
C ASN A 473 7.49 19.63 -2.10
N SER A 474 7.34 18.37 -1.70
CA SER A 474 8.09 17.79 -0.58
C SER A 474 8.87 16.54 -0.98
N ALA A 475 9.99 16.25 -0.33
CA ALA A 475 10.70 14.98 -0.57
C ALA A 475 11.38 14.46 0.70
N ARG A 476 11.48 13.14 0.82
CA ARG A 476 12.28 12.47 1.85
C ARG A 476 13.77 12.47 1.47
N VAL A 477 14.63 12.29 2.47
CA VAL A 477 16.09 12.26 2.29
C VAL A 477 16.69 11.02 2.97
N TYR A 478 17.28 10.13 2.17
CA TYR A 478 17.86 8.85 2.57
C TYR A 478 19.38 8.92 2.69
N LYS A 479 19.92 8.38 3.79
CA LYS A 479 21.33 8.54 4.17
C LYS A 479 21.95 7.24 4.77
N CYS A 480 21.31 6.07 4.62
CA CYS A 480 21.80 4.75 5.10
C CYS A 480 21.56 3.60 4.09
N SER A 481 22.06 2.39 4.38
CA SER A 481 21.85 1.18 3.58
C SER A 481 20.38 0.73 3.55
N ALA A 482 20.04 -0.14 2.58
CA ALA A 482 18.82 -0.94 2.66
C ALA A 482 18.82 -1.80 3.94
N VAL A 483 17.63 -2.09 4.47
CA VAL A 483 17.45 -2.83 5.71
C VAL A 483 17.40 -4.34 5.44
N GLU A 484 18.10 -5.13 6.23
CA GLU A 484 18.20 -6.59 6.17
C GLU A 484 17.14 -7.22 7.09
N SER A 485 16.16 -7.93 6.53
CA SER A 485 15.07 -8.58 7.28
C SER A 485 15.49 -9.92 7.88
N GLY A 486 15.05 -10.22 9.11
CA GLY A 486 15.43 -11.44 9.85
C GLY A 486 16.83 -11.39 10.46
N VAL A 487 17.47 -10.22 10.44
CA VAL A 487 18.88 -10.05 10.81
C VAL A 487 18.99 -9.15 12.05
N ASP A 488 19.72 -9.63 13.04
CA ASP A 488 20.24 -8.85 14.16
C ASP A 488 21.77 -8.79 14.09
N TYR A 489 22.35 -7.59 14.19
CA TYR A 489 23.79 -7.42 14.28
C TYR A 489 24.26 -7.62 15.73
N VAL A 490 24.95 -8.72 16.03
CA VAL A 490 25.29 -9.03 17.42
C VAL A 490 26.41 -8.14 17.96
N GLY A 491 26.15 -7.47 19.09
CA GLY A 491 27.11 -6.68 19.86
C GLY A 491 27.41 -5.28 19.29
N ASN A 492 28.45 -4.63 19.83
CA ASN A 492 28.83 -3.24 19.52
C ASN A 492 27.80 -2.17 19.92
N ASP A 493 26.87 -2.50 20.82
CA ASP A 493 25.77 -1.62 21.23
C ASP A 493 26.24 -0.33 21.93
N LEU A 494 25.63 0.78 21.55
CA LEU A 494 25.88 2.13 22.06
C LEU A 494 24.72 2.63 22.92
N SER A 495 23.49 2.36 22.50
CA SER A 495 22.25 2.81 23.15
C SER A 495 21.04 2.20 22.47
N SER A 496 19.93 2.04 23.18
CA SER A 496 18.63 1.61 22.64
C SER A 496 17.59 2.73 22.76
N ALA A 497 16.64 2.76 21.83
CA ALA A 497 15.52 3.71 21.81
C ALA A 497 14.31 3.07 21.11
N VAL A 498 13.11 3.59 21.32
CA VAL A 498 11.91 3.11 20.61
C VAL A 498 11.79 3.81 19.24
N ALA A 499 11.34 3.10 18.22
CA ALA A 499 11.07 3.63 16.88
C ALA A 499 9.72 3.11 16.36
N ALA A 500 8.95 3.97 15.68
CA ALA A 500 7.66 3.59 15.10
C ALA A 500 7.80 2.62 13.92
N SER A 501 8.95 2.65 13.27
CA SER A 501 9.29 1.75 12.17
C SER A 501 10.80 1.62 12.03
N VAL A 502 11.24 0.57 11.33
CA VAL A 502 12.68 0.31 11.11
C VAL A 502 13.32 1.42 10.27
N GLU A 503 12.53 2.08 9.43
CA GLU A 503 12.94 3.15 8.52
C GLU A 503 13.43 4.42 9.26
N ASP A 504 12.98 4.65 10.49
CA ASP A 504 13.40 5.79 11.32
C ASP A 504 14.77 5.58 12.00
N CYS A 505 15.24 4.33 12.07
CA CYS A 505 16.45 3.96 12.80
C CYS A 505 17.71 4.55 12.16
N CYS A 506 17.71 4.67 10.83
CA CYS A 506 18.81 5.28 10.08
C CYS A 506 19.06 6.74 10.48
N GLY A 507 18.00 7.55 10.58
CA GLY A 507 18.12 8.98 10.88
C GLY A 507 18.74 9.24 12.23
N VAL A 508 18.33 8.46 13.23
CA VAL A 508 18.76 8.62 14.61
C VAL A 508 20.13 7.97 14.86
N CYS A 509 20.48 6.88 14.16
CA CYS A 509 21.85 6.37 14.22
C CYS A 509 22.84 7.43 13.73
N ARG A 510 22.54 8.18 12.66
CA ARG A 510 23.44 9.22 12.14
C ARG A 510 23.63 10.42 13.07
N SER A 511 22.64 10.73 13.91
CA SER A 511 22.74 11.78 14.94
C SER A 511 23.31 11.26 16.26
N THR A 512 23.48 9.95 16.41
CA THR A 512 24.03 9.30 17.60
C THR A 512 25.55 9.17 17.47
N ASN A 513 26.29 9.85 18.35
CA ASN A 513 27.76 9.88 18.29
C ASN A 513 28.36 8.46 18.37
N GLY A 514 29.12 8.08 17.34
CA GLY A 514 29.76 6.78 17.24
C GLY A 514 28.91 5.67 16.59
N CYS A 515 27.63 5.91 16.28
CA CYS A 515 26.76 4.90 15.66
C CYS A 515 27.07 4.74 14.18
N LYS A 516 27.24 3.48 13.75
CA LYS A 516 27.51 3.06 12.38
C LYS A 516 26.53 2.01 11.87
N ALA A 517 25.77 1.38 12.76
CA ALA A 517 24.74 0.39 12.43
C ALA A 517 23.60 0.41 13.44
N PHE A 518 22.47 -0.19 13.10
CA PHE A 518 21.33 -0.36 13.99
C PHE A 518 20.68 -1.73 13.78
N SER A 519 20.10 -2.28 14.85
CA SER A 519 19.14 -3.40 14.80
C SER A 519 17.79 -2.89 15.28
N TYR A 520 16.71 -3.41 14.72
CA TYR A 520 15.33 -3.05 15.09
C TYR A 520 14.50 -4.31 15.28
N ALA A 521 13.87 -4.45 16.44
CA ALA A 521 12.96 -5.55 16.74
C ALA A 521 11.88 -5.06 17.72
N TYR A 522 10.63 -5.44 17.48
CA TYR A 522 9.50 -5.18 18.38
C TYR A 522 9.34 -3.70 18.79
N GLY A 523 9.55 -2.76 17.86
CA GLY A 523 9.48 -1.32 18.13
C GLY A 523 10.71 -0.74 18.83
N ILE A 524 11.71 -1.55 19.17
CA ILE A 524 12.95 -1.11 19.80
C ILE A 524 14.07 -1.11 18.76
N ARG A 525 14.72 0.04 18.59
CA ARG A 525 15.96 0.20 17.83
C ARG A 525 17.16 0.22 18.76
N GLU A 526 18.20 -0.50 18.38
CA GLU A 526 19.48 -0.58 19.08
C GLU A 526 20.59 -0.04 18.18
N PHE A 527 21.24 1.03 18.61
CA PHE A 527 22.34 1.67 17.90
C PHE A 527 23.68 1.01 18.20
N LYS A 528 24.50 0.83 17.18
CA LYS A 528 25.71 0.01 17.22
C LYS A 528 26.89 0.78 16.62
N SER A 529 28.05 0.62 17.23
CA SER A 529 29.30 1.28 16.83
C SER A 529 29.99 0.68 15.61
N ALA A 530 29.56 -0.53 15.18
CA ALA A 530 29.98 -1.22 13.97
C ALA A 530 28.95 -2.30 13.59
N LYS A 531 28.97 -2.76 12.33
CA LYS A 531 28.21 -3.95 11.89
C LYS A 531 28.81 -5.19 12.56
N GLY A 532 28.04 -5.84 13.44
CA GLY A 532 28.39 -7.09 14.13
C GLY A 532 28.19 -8.33 13.27
N ALA A 533 28.47 -9.52 13.81
CA ALA A 533 28.20 -10.79 13.13
C ALA A 533 26.69 -11.10 13.08
N THR A 534 26.23 -11.83 12.05
CA THR A 534 24.83 -12.24 11.84
C THR A 534 24.63 -13.71 12.25
N THR A 535 23.48 -14.08 12.81
CA THR A 535 23.13 -15.48 13.16
C THR A 535 21.97 -16.00 12.32
N ASP A 536 22.19 -17.10 11.57
CA ASP A 536 21.16 -17.85 10.83
C ASP A 536 20.44 -18.87 11.75
N VAL A 537 19.12 -19.05 11.57
CA VAL A 537 18.34 -20.12 12.18
C VAL A 537 17.71 -20.99 11.09
N GLN A 538 18.43 -22.04 10.66
CA GLN A 538 17.87 -23.33 10.24
C GLN A 538 18.96 -24.43 10.40
N LEU A 539 18.54 -25.61 10.89
CA LEU A 539 19.30 -26.85 11.11
C LEU A 539 19.95 -27.05 12.50
N LEU A 540 19.13 -27.39 13.50
CA LEU A 540 19.56 -28.27 14.60
C LEU A 540 18.46 -29.28 14.95
N GLU A 541 18.29 -30.31 14.11
CA GLU A 541 17.91 -31.64 14.61
C GLU A 541 18.80 -32.73 13.98
N LYS A 542 19.39 -33.53 14.89
CA LYS A 542 20.01 -34.86 14.70
C LYS A 542 21.17 -34.98 13.68
N LYS A 543 22.40 -35.12 14.21
CA LYS A 543 23.18 -36.36 14.05
C LYS A 543 24.32 -36.49 15.06
N SER A 544 24.33 -37.69 15.64
CA SER A 544 25.29 -38.36 16.51
C SER A 544 26.78 -37.99 16.41
N GLY A 545 27.39 -37.93 17.61
CA GLY A 545 28.78 -38.17 17.99
C GLY A 545 29.83 -38.54 16.93
N LYS A 546 30.95 -37.82 16.98
CA LYS A 546 32.28 -38.38 17.26
C LYS A 546 33.32 -37.27 17.41
N GLU A 547 34.09 -37.40 18.47
CA GLU A 547 35.32 -36.66 18.74
C GLU A 547 36.37 -36.96 17.65
N VAL A 548 36.97 -35.94 17.03
CA VAL A 548 38.28 -36.08 16.36
C VAL A 548 39.12 -34.84 16.67
N ARG A 549 40.16 -35.06 17.48
CA ARG A 549 41.32 -34.19 17.65
C ARG A 549 42.17 -34.21 16.37
N GLY A 550 42.74 -33.07 15.97
CA GLY A 550 43.79 -33.08 14.93
C GLY A 550 44.10 -31.74 14.28
N THR A 551 44.97 -30.98 14.93
CA THR A 551 45.89 -29.94 14.39
C THR A 551 46.28 -30.10 12.90
N ARG A 552 46.34 -29.02 12.09
CA ARG A 552 47.51 -28.10 11.87
C ARG A 552 47.48 -27.41 10.47
N LEU A 553 48.02 -26.17 10.43
CA LEU A 553 48.71 -25.48 9.28
C LEU A 553 47.81 -24.97 8.12
N VAL A 554 47.92 -23.75 7.53
CA VAL A 554 48.95 -22.69 7.43
C VAL A 554 48.26 -21.33 7.17
N TYR A 555 48.75 -20.25 7.78
CA TYR A 555 48.54 -18.87 7.31
C TYR A 555 49.53 -18.56 6.18
N LEU A 556 49.06 -18.23 4.97
CA LEU A 556 49.76 -17.34 4.04
C LEU A 556 48.72 -16.57 3.19
N THR A 557 48.87 -15.25 3.23
CA THR A 557 48.13 -14.22 2.51
C THR A 557 48.41 -14.23 1.00
N ALA A 558 47.39 -13.97 0.16
CA ALA A 558 47.55 -13.19 -1.08
C ALA A 558 46.19 -12.78 -1.66
N SER A 559 46.00 -11.47 -1.79
CA SER A 559 45.07 -10.84 -2.72
C SER A 559 45.46 -11.15 -4.18
N ALA A 560 44.57 -11.72 -4.98
CA ALA A 560 44.54 -11.57 -6.44
C ALA A 560 43.40 -12.42 -7.03
N GLN A 561 42.18 -11.89 -7.12
CA GLN A 561 41.19 -12.45 -8.08
C GLN A 561 40.12 -11.47 -8.59
N ASN A 562 40.11 -10.20 -8.17
CA ASN A 562 39.15 -9.21 -8.69
C ASN A 562 39.73 -8.17 -9.67
N HIS A 563 41.02 -8.21 -10.01
CA HIS A 563 41.62 -7.29 -11.00
C HIS A 563 41.67 -7.82 -12.45
N ALA A 564 41.42 -9.11 -12.68
CA ALA A 564 41.47 -9.68 -14.04
C ALA A 564 40.19 -9.38 -14.87
N ILE A 565 39.05 -9.15 -14.22
CA ILE A 565 37.77 -8.85 -14.91
C ILE A 565 37.70 -7.37 -15.34
N ILE A 566 38.39 -6.48 -14.62
CA ILE A 566 38.41 -5.04 -14.90
C ILE A 566 39.33 -4.73 -16.09
N HIS A 567 40.51 -5.37 -16.18
CA HIS A 567 41.40 -5.14 -17.32
C HIS A 567 40.91 -5.76 -18.64
N GLN A 568 40.05 -6.79 -18.60
CA GLN A 568 39.42 -7.32 -19.81
C GLN A 568 38.32 -6.38 -20.34
N ARG A 569 37.65 -5.64 -19.44
CA ARG A 569 36.61 -4.63 -19.79
C ARG A 569 37.19 -3.29 -20.27
N GLU A 570 38.43 -2.96 -19.90
CA GLU A 570 39.13 -1.77 -20.43
C GLU A 570 39.63 -1.92 -21.86
N LYS A 571 39.92 -3.15 -22.31
CA LYS A 571 40.30 -3.41 -23.71
C LYS A 571 39.12 -3.33 -24.68
N GLU A 572 37.90 -3.60 -24.21
CA GLU A 572 36.66 -3.45 -24.99
C GLU A 572 36.25 -1.97 -25.16
N PHE A 573 36.80 -1.07 -24.33
CA PHE A 573 36.54 0.38 -24.41
C PHE A 573 37.38 1.10 -25.49
N GLN A 574 38.48 0.51 -25.98
CA GLN A 574 39.37 1.16 -26.96
C GLN A 574 39.00 0.93 -28.44
N THR A 575 37.94 0.18 -28.77
CA THR A 575 37.59 -0.19 -30.16
C THR A 575 36.34 0.48 -30.74
N GLY A 576 35.76 1.49 -30.07
CA GLY A 576 34.92 2.50 -30.71
C GLY A 576 33.56 2.06 -31.30
N GLN A 577 32.65 1.53 -30.48
CA GLN A 577 31.22 1.44 -30.83
C GLN A 577 30.36 2.16 -29.78
N LEU A 578 29.60 3.17 -30.25
CA LEU A 578 28.64 3.98 -29.48
C LEU A 578 27.35 3.19 -29.19
N VAL A 579 26.73 3.34 -28.00
CA VAL A 579 25.34 3.83 -27.79
C VAL A 579 25.14 4.31 -26.33
N ASN A 580 24.48 5.48 -26.18
CA ASN A 580 23.82 6.12 -25.03
C ASN A 580 23.83 5.44 -23.64
N LEU A 581 24.43 6.13 -22.66
CA LEU A 581 24.11 6.02 -21.24
C LEU A 581 23.73 7.41 -20.70
N ALA A 582 22.52 7.53 -20.15
CA ALA A 582 21.97 8.76 -19.58
C ALA A 582 22.69 9.15 -18.29
N LEU A 583 23.13 10.40 -18.21
CA LEU A 583 23.66 11.06 -17.01
C LEU A 583 22.57 11.89 -16.32
N THR A 584 22.82 12.22 -15.06
CA THR A 584 22.02 13.00 -14.10
C THR A 584 21.27 14.23 -14.68
N PRO A 585 20.08 14.61 -14.14
CA PRO A 585 19.29 15.72 -14.66
C PRO A 585 20.00 17.08 -14.51
N GLY A 586 20.06 17.84 -15.60
CA GLY A 586 20.51 19.25 -15.61
C GLY A 586 21.85 19.53 -16.31
N TRP A 587 22.45 18.56 -17.01
CA TRP A 587 23.64 18.77 -17.85
C TRP A 587 23.40 18.29 -19.28
N VAL A 588 23.86 19.07 -20.26
CA VAL A 588 23.77 18.73 -21.69
C VAL A 588 25.18 18.79 -22.29
N CYS A 589 25.55 17.77 -23.06
CA CYS A 589 26.76 17.78 -23.87
C CYS A 589 26.42 18.31 -25.26
N CYS A 590 26.92 19.49 -25.60
CA CYS A 590 26.69 20.17 -26.88
C CYS A 590 28.01 20.78 -27.40
N VAL A 591 28.07 21.16 -28.69
CA VAL A 591 29.22 21.91 -29.25
C VAL A 591 28.85 23.39 -29.23
N ALA A 592 29.54 24.18 -28.41
CA ALA A 592 29.32 25.61 -28.31
C ALA A 592 29.97 26.36 -29.50
N PRO A 593 29.46 27.55 -29.91
CA PRO A 593 29.97 28.29 -31.07
C PRO A 593 31.47 28.61 -31.02
N ALA A 594 32.05 28.79 -29.83
CA ALA A 594 33.46 29.06 -29.63
C ALA A 594 34.38 27.85 -29.91
N ASP A 595 33.83 26.63 -29.90
CA ASP A 595 34.59 25.38 -30.02
C ASP A 595 34.53 24.75 -31.43
N LEU A 596 33.74 25.36 -32.34
CA LEU A 596 33.49 24.90 -33.71
C LEU A 596 34.77 24.72 -34.55
N SER A 597 35.81 25.52 -34.32
CA SER A 597 37.08 25.44 -35.05
C SER A 597 38.02 24.32 -34.57
N SER A 598 37.75 23.74 -33.40
CA SER A 598 38.60 22.72 -32.76
C SER A 598 37.99 21.31 -32.74
N GLY A 599 36.70 21.17 -33.07
CA GLY A 599 36.01 19.89 -33.19
C GLY A 599 35.79 19.12 -31.88
N LYS A 600 35.98 19.76 -30.72
CA LYS A 600 35.77 19.14 -29.40
C LYS A 600 34.39 19.45 -28.84
N ALA A 601 33.75 18.45 -28.21
CA ALA A 601 32.49 18.61 -27.49
C ALA A 601 32.75 18.71 -25.97
N THR A 602 32.02 19.57 -25.26
CA THR A 602 32.09 19.70 -23.79
C THR A 602 30.68 19.69 -23.19
N CYS A 603 30.56 19.25 -21.92
CA CYS A 603 29.28 19.15 -21.21
C CYS A 603 29.09 20.33 -20.26
N ARG A 604 27.89 20.93 -20.25
CA ARG A 604 27.56 22.14 -19.45
C ARG A 604 26.19 22.05 -18.77
N PRO A 605 25.96 22.81 -17.67
CA PRO A 605 24.66 22.87 -17.00
C PRO A 605 23.57 23.45 -17.90
N SER A 606 22.34 22.95 -17.81
CA SER A 606 21.22 23.28 -18.69
C SER A 606 20.80 24.75 -18.57
N GLY A 607 21.28 25.56 -19.52
CA GLY A 607 20.92 26.96 -19.76
C GLY A 607 21.31 27.37 -21.19
N ASN A 608 20.94 28.58 -21.62
CA ASN A 608 20.97 29.10 -23.00
C ASN A 608 22.36 29.21 -23.68
N GLU A 609 23.38 28.50 -23.19
CA GLU A 609 24.74 28.47 -23.73
C GLU A 609 24.90 27.49 -24.91
N CYS A 610 23.97 26.54 -25.08
CA CYS A 610 23.84 25.81 -26.33
C CYS A 610 23.06 26.70 -27.31
N ALA A 611 23.64 27.00 -28.47
CA ALA A 611 23.06 27.94 -29.42
C ALA A 611 21.62 27.53 -29.81
N SER A 612 20.64 28.32 -29.38
CA SER A 612 19.27 28.22 -29.86
C SER A 612 19.20 28.86 -31.25
N THR A 613 19.25 28.07 -32.30
CA THR A 613 18.65 28.47 -33.57
C THR A 613 17.35 27.71 -33.73
N SER A 614 16.27 28.48 -33.62
CA SER A 614 15.00 28.22 -34.30
C SER A 614 15.31 27.84 -35.75
N THR A 615 15.24 26.54 -36.01
CA THR A 615 14.89 25.97 -37.30
C THR A 615 13.96 24.82 -36.95
N THR A 616 12.72 24.93 -37.42
CA THR A 616 11.78 23.84 -37.56
C THR A 616 12.51 22.55 -37.98
N LEU A 617 12.80 21.68 -37.03
CA LEU A 617 13.01 20.28 -37.31
C LEU A 617 11.62 19.67 -37.21
N SER A 618 10.97 19.52 -38.38
CA SER A 618 9.98 18.47 -38.52
C SER A 618 10.53 17.20 -37.86
N PRO A 619 9.73 16.47 -37.08
CA PRO A 619 10.16 15.21 -36.52
C PRO A 619 10.75 14.35 -37.66
N PRO A 620 11.83 13.60 -37.42
CA PRO A 620 12.32 12.67 -38.44
C PRO A 620 11.13 11.82 -38.88
N PRO A 621 10.92 11.61 -40.20
CA PRO A 621 9.82 10.78 -40.66
C PRO A 621 9.94 9.43 -39.93
N PRO A 622 8.84 8.89 -39.39
CA PRO A 622 8.93 7.64 -38.66
C PRO A 622 9.57 6.61 -39.58
N SER A 623 10.61 5.94 -39.10
CA SER A 623 11.25 4.86 -39.85
C SER A 623 10.16 3.84 -40.16
N SER A 624 9.86 3.65 -41.45
CA SER A 624 8.84 2.71 -41.89
C SER A 624 9.16 1.31 -41.38
N GLY A 625 8.29 0.74 -40.55
CA GLY A 625 8.38 -0.64 -40.09
C GLY A 625 7.36 -1.53 -40.79
N THR A 626 7.52 -2.85 -40.73
CA THR A 626 6.54 -3.77 -41.31
C THR A 626 5.21 -3.70 -40.57
N GLY A 627 4.10 -3.57 -41.30
CA GLY A 627 2.75 -3.67 -40.73
C GLY A 627 2.47 -5.07 -40.17
N PHE A 628 1.34 -5.21 -39.48
CA PHE A 628 0.86 -6.50 -39.01
C PHE A 628 -0.66 -6.51 -38.88
N ALA A 629 -1.21 -7.71 -38.78
CA ALA A 629 -2.62 -7.95 -38.47
C ALA A 629 -2.76 -8.92 -37.29
N GLY A 630 -3.90 -8.88 -36.64
CA GLY A 630 -4.27 -9.79 -35.55
C GLY A 630 -5.77 -10.09 -35.51
N ALA A 631 -6.19 -10.74 -34.44
CA ALA A 631 -7.59 -11.04 -34.16
C ALA A 631 -7.93 -10.81 -32.70
N ASN A 632 -9.19 -10.47 -32.44
CA ASN A 632 -9.77 -10.49 -31.12
C ASN A 632 -10.44 -11.84 -30.89
N SER A 633 -10.36 -12.33 -29.66
CA SER A 633 -11.33 -13.28 -29.14
C SER A 633 -11.50 -13.11 -27.65
N TYR A 634 -12.73 -12.92 -27.19
CA TYR A 634 -12.96 -12.65 -25.78
C TYR A 634 -12.87 -13.90 -24.90
N PHE A 635 -12.89 -15.10 -25.49
CA PHE A 635 -12.96 -16.35 -24.74
C PHE A 635 -12.15 -17.50 -25.34
N LEU A 636 -11.19 -17.25 -26.25
CA LEU A 636 -10.40 -18.33 -26.85
C LEU A 636 -9.74 -19.25 -25.81
N HIS A 637 -9.33 -18.71 -24.66
CA HIS A 637 -8.71 -19.44 -23.56
C HIS A 637 -9.61 -20.52 -22.94
N THR A 638 -10.94 -20.41 -23.09
CA THR A 638 -11.92 -21.37 -22.54
C THR A 638 -12.25 -22.52 -23.49
N LEU A 639 -11.88 -22.42 -24.77
CA LEU A 639 -12.18 -23.47 -25.76
C LEU A 639 -11.41 -24.75 -25.46
N SER A 640 -11.87 -25.87 -26.02
CA SER A 640 -11.11 -27.12 -26.01
C SER A 640 -9.73 -26.93 -26.65
N GLN A 641 -8.73 -27.66 -26.16
CA GLN A 641 -7.37 -27.55 -26.70
C GLN A 641 -7.30 -27.80 -28.21
N SER A 642 -8.07 -28.76 -28.73
CA SER A 642 -8.13 -29.02 -30.16
C SER A 642 -8.60 -27.82 -30.97
N ASP A 643 -9.64 -27.13 -30.50
CA ASP A 643 -10.18 -25.96 -31.21
C ASP A 643 -9.23 -24.76 -31.09
N ARG A 644 -8.62 -24.53 -29.92
CA ARG A 644 -7.60 -23.48 -29.76
C ARG A 644 -6.45 -23.68 -30.73
N LEU A 645 -5.89 -24.90 -30.80
CA LEU A 645 -4.76 -25.19 -31.68
C LEU A 645 -5.12 -25.04 -33.15
N GLU A 646 -6.33 -25.43 -33.56
CA GLU A 646 -6.78 -25.25 -34.95
C GLU A 646 -6.95 -23.77 -35.32
N ILE A 647 -7.54 -22.97 -34.43
CA ILE A 647 -7.68 -21.52 -34.62
C ILE A 647 -6.30 -20.85 -34.67
N LEU A 648 -5.41 -21.16 -33.74
CA LEU A 648 -4.05 -20.62 -33.72
C LEU A 648 -3.23 -21.03 -34.95
N GLN A 649 -3.43 -22.25 -35.45
CA GLN A 649 -2.83 -22.70 -36.70
C GLN A 649 -3.39 -21.93 -37.90
N ALA A 650 -4.71 -21.69 -37.94
CA ALA A 650 -5.31 -20.85 -38.97
C ALA A 650 -4.76 -19.41 -38.92
N PHE A 651 -4.60 -18.85 -37.72
CA PHE A 651 -4.03 -17.52 -37.51
C PHE A 651 -2.58 -17.45 -38.03
N GLN A 652 -1.76 -18.43 -37.66
CA GLN A 652 -0.38 -18.53 -38.15
C GLN A 652 -0.34 -18.63 -39.69
N ASN A 653 -1.19 -19.47 -40.28
CA ASN A 653 -1.25 -19.65 -41.74
C ASN A 653 -1.69 -18.38 -42.47
N ALA A 654 -2.60 -17.60 -41.86
CA ALA A 654 -3.02 -16.29 -42.37
C ALA A 654 -1.99 -15.18 -42.12
N GLY A 655 -1.00 -15.42 -41.26
CA GLY A 655 -0.02 -14.41 -40.85
C GLY A 655 -0.56 -13.45 -39.79
N LEU A 656 -1.60 -13.79 -39.04
CA LEU A 656 -2.00 -13.02 -37.87
C LEU A 656 -0.93 -13.19 -36.79
N ARG A 657 -0.45 -12.08 -36.22
CA ARG A 657 0.70 -12.04 -35.30
C ARG A 657 0.33 -11.68 -33.87
N THR A 658 -0.90 -11.19 -33.66
CA THR A 658 -1.41 -10.82 -32.35
C THR A 658 -2.80 -11.39 -32.11
N LEU A 659 -3.06 -11.72 -30.86
CA LEU A 659 -4.35 -12.17 -30.38
C LEU A 659 -4.73 -11.36 -29.13
N ARG A 660 -5.86 -10.66 -29.18
CA ARG A 660 -6.39 -9.90 -28.03
C ARG A 660 -7.41 -10.72 -27.26
N ILE A 661 -7.25 -10.79 -25.94
CA ILE A 661 -8.10 -11.53 -25.00
C ILE A 661 -8.50 -10.67 -23.80
N PHE A 662 -9.47 -11.14 -23.02
CA PHE A 662 -10.13 -10.40 -21.96
C PHE A 662 -10.16 -11.27 -20.71
N LEU A 663 -9.94 -10.66 -19.55
CA LEU A 663 -10.11 -11.31 -18.25
C LEU A 663 -11.51 -10.98 -17.71
N SER A 664 -12.51 -11.67 -18.26
CA SER A 664 -13.91 -11.57 -17.90
C SER A 664 -14.57 -12.95 -17.85
N ARG A 665 -15.75 -13.03 -17.22
CA ARG A 665 -16.54 -14.25 -17.14
C ARG A 665 -16.98 -14.71 -18.53
N VAL A 666 -16.98 -16.03 -18.74
CA VAL A 666 -17.46 -16.68 -19.97
C VAL A 666 -18.36 -17.87 -19.63
N GLY A 667 -19.52 -17.94 -20.29
CA GLY A 667 -20.42 -19.10 -20.18
C GLY A 667 -19.87 -20.37 -20.86
N ALA A 668 -20.21 -21.54 -20.31
CA ALA A 668 -20.00 -22.80 -21.01
C ALA A 668 -20.83 -22.85 -22.30
N GLY A 669 -20.23 -23.32 -23.40
CA GLY A 669 -20.85 -23.31 -24.72
C GLY A 669 -21.07 -21.91 -25.31
N ALA A 670 -20.36 -20.89 -24.81
CA ALA A 670 -20.42 -19.52 -25.33
C ALA A 670 -20.34 -19.52 -26.87
N LYS A 671 -21.27 -18.80 -27.51
CA LYS A 671 -21.44 -18.72 -28.98
C LYS A 671 -21.54 -20.10 -29.69
N GLY A 672 -21.99 -21.14 -29.01
CA GLY A 672 -22.13 -22.49 -29.58
C GLY A 672 -20.80 -23.24 -29.75
N THR A 673 -19.73 -22.76 -29.11
CA THR A 673 -18.38 -23.33 -29.22
C THR A 673 -18.11 -24.43 -28.19
N SER A 674 -16.88 -24.97 -28.19
CA SER A 674 -16.40 -25.90 -27.17
C SER A 674 -15.96 -25.24 -25.85
N SER A 675 -16.33 -23.98 -25.61
CA SER A 675 -16.03 -23.26 -24.36
C SER A 675 -16.45 -24.08 -23.13
N SER A 676 -15.50 -24.35 -22.24
CA SER A 676 -15.80 -24.94 -20.92
C SER A 676 -16.43 -23.93 -19.95
N GLY A 677 -16.41 -22.64 -20.31
CA GLY A 677 -16.72 -21.53 -19.42
C GLY A 677 -15.63 -21.27 -18.38
N VAL A 678 -15.68 -20.08 -17.81
CA VAL A 678 -14.83 -19.63 -16.70
C VAL A 678 -15.55 -18.50 -15.96
N GLN A 679 -15.35 -18.38 -14.66
CA GLN A 679 -15.84 -17.22 -13.91
C GLN A 679 -14.91 -16.01 -14.11
N ASP A 680 -15.38 -14.83 -13.75
CA ASP A 680 -14.47 -13.67 -13.63
C ASP A 680 -13.41 -13.96 -12.56
N LEU A 681 -12.23 -13.35 -12.71
CA LEU A 681 -11.15 -13.42 -11.74
C LEU A 681 -11.61 -13.06 -10.31
N GLU A 682 -12.61 -12.20 -10.16
CA GLU A 682 -13.25 -11.87 -8.89
C GLU A 682 -14.74 -12.26 -8.96
N SER A 683 -15.02 -13.56 -8.87
CA SER A 683 -16.32 -14.10 -9.25
C SER A 683 -17.47 -13.69 -8.33
N ASN A 684 -17.21 -13.53 -7.03
CA ASN A 684 -18.25 -13.31 -6.01
C ASN A 684 -17.96 -12.11 -5.10
N GLN A 685 -16.69 -11.76 -4.91
CA GLN A 685 -16.27 -10.73 -3.97
C GLN A 685 -15.01 -10.03 -4.47
N VAL A 686 -15.01 -8.70 -4.43
CA VAL A 686 -13.84 -7.89 -4.76
C VAL A 686 -12.70 -8.17 -3.77
N GLY A 687 -11.51 -8.41 -4.29
CA GLY A 687 -10.31 -8.79 -3.54
C GLY A 687 -10.16 -10.29 -3.26
N GLN A 688 -11.08 -11.14 -3.71
CA GLN A 688 -10.91 -12.60 -3.72
C GLN A 688 -10.70 -13.09 -5.16
N TYR A 689 -9.50 -13.59 -5.44
CA TYR A 689 -9.08 -13.97 -6.79
C TYR A 689 -9.25 -15.48 -7.04
N ASP A 690 -9.95 -15.83 -8.12
CA ASP A 690 -9.98 -17.16 -8.71
C ASP A 690 -9.09 -17.20 -9.97
N ASP A 691 -7.86 -17.69 -9.79
CA ASP A 691 -6.85 -17.76 -10.84
C ASP A 691 -7.15 -18.80 -11.94
N THR A 692 -8.33 -19.44 -11.95
CA THR A 692 -8.71 -20.39 -13.00
C THR A 692 -8.61 -19.76 -14.39
N ILE A 693 -9.07 -18.51 -14.54
CA ILE A 693 -8.93 -17.79 -15.82
C ILE A 693 -7.47 -17.51 -16.18
N LEU A 694 -6.63 -17.13 -15.21
CA LEU A 694 -5.21 -16.88 -15.43
C LEU A 694 -4.48 -18.15 -15.86
N LYS A 695 -4.82 -19.31 -15.28
CA LYS A 695 -4.25 -20.62 -15.67
C LYS A 695 -4.69 -21.06 -17.07
N GLN A 696 -5.93 -20.77 -17.47
CA GLN A 696 -6.38 -21.03 -18.85
C GLN A 696 -5.62 -20.15 -19.85
N VAL A 697 -5.39 -18.88 -19.49
CA VAL A 697 -4.59 -17.95 -20.29
C VAL A 697 -3.11 -18.34 -20.31
N ASP A 698 -2.53 -18.88 -19.23
CA ASP A 698 -1.15 -19.40 -19.21
C ASP A 698 -0.93 -20.48 -20.28
N GLN A 699 -1.93 -21.35 -20.45
CA GLN A 699 -1.91 -22.40 -21.46
C GLN A 699 -2.09 -21.83 -22.87
N LEU A 700 -3.05 -20.92 -23.06
CA LEU A 700 -3.23 -20.22 -24.34
C LEU A 700 -1.97 -19.44 -24.75
N MET A 701 -1.29 -18.82 -23.78
CA MET A 701 -0.07 -18.04 -24.00
C MET A 701 1.07 -18.93 -24.52
N LEU A 702 1.22 -20.15 -23.99
CA LEU A 702 2.16 -21.14 -24.51
C LEU A 702 1.81 -21.53 -25.95
N GLU A 703 0.54 -21.87 -26.19
CA GLU A 703 0.05 -22.31 -27.50
C GLU A 703 0.22 -21.21 -28.55
N ALA A 704 -0.20 -19.97 -28.25
CA ALA A 704 -0.03 -18.82 -29.14
C ALA A 704 1.45 -18.53 -29.41
N HIS A 705 2.29 -18.58 -28.38
CA HIS A 705 3.73 -18.38 -28.50
C HIS A 705 4.39 -19.41 -29.45
N GLN A 706 3.98 -20.68 -29.39
CA GLN A 706 4.43 -21.73 -30.32
C GLN A 706 4.00 -21.47 -31.78
N HIS A 707 2.92 -20.70 -31.96
CA HIS A 707 2.42 -20.29 -33.27
C HIS A 707 2.96 -18.93 -33.73
N ASN A 708 3.94 -18.35 -33.00
CA ASN A 708 4.50 -17.02 -33.26
C ASN A 708 3.46 -15.89 -33.17
N ILE A 709 2.51 -16.05 -32.24
CA ILE A 709 1.45 -15.09 -31.93
C ILE A 709 1.68 -14.56 -30.51
N LYS A 710 1.62 -13.24 -30.35
CA LYS A 710 1.68 -12.59 -29.01
C LYS A 710 0.31 -12.15 -28.54
N LEU A 711 0.09 -12.22 -27.23
CA LEU A 711 -1.15 -11.78 -26.62
C LEU A 711 -1.17 -10.27 -26.36
N ILE A 712 -2.34 -9.68 -26.54
CA ILE A 712 -2.75 -8.41 -25.92
C ILE A 712 -3.83 -8.76 -24.89
N ILE A 713 -3.70 -8.30 -23.66
CA ILE A 713 -4.59 -8.73 -22.57
C ILE A 713 -5.29 -7.52 -21.96
N ALA A 714 -6.61 -7.44 -22.11
CA ALA A 714 -7.45 -6.53 -21.37
C ALA A 714 -7.69 -7.10 -19.96
N LEU A 715 -7.30 -6.34 -18.93
CA LEU A 715 -7.33 -6.79 -17.53
C LEU A 715 -8.74 -6.88 -16.94
N HIS A 716 -9.71 -6.26 -17.61
CA HIS A 716 -11.10 -6.17 -17.24
C HIS A 716 -11.97 -5.79 -18.45
N ASP A 717 -13.28 -5.96 -18.36
CA ASP A 717 -14.23 -5.53 -19.38
C ASP A 717 -15.21 -4.52 -18.79
N ARG A 718 -15.29 -3.33 -19.41
CA ARG A 718 -16.24 -2.28 -19.03
C ARG A 718 -17.66 -2.82 -18.91
N TRP A 719 -18.05 -3.70 -19.81
CA TRP A 719 -19.42 -4.19 -19.92
C TRP A 719 -19.83 -5.15 -18.80
N ALA A 720 -18.85 -5.65 -18.03
CA ALA A 720 -19.08 -6.45 -16.83
C ALA A 720 -19.56 -5.62 -15.63
N LEU A 721 -19.55 -4.29 -15.72
CA LEU A 721 -19.97 -3.39 -14.64
C LEU A 721 -21.49 -3.17 -14.56
N GLY A 722 -22.31 -4.12 -15.01
CA GLY A 722 -23.77 -4.07 -14.92
C GLY A 722 -24.45 -3.76 -16.25
N CYS A 723 -23.87 -4.21 -17.36
CA CYS A 723 -24.50 -4.09 -18.67
C CYS A 723 -24.69 -5.49 -19.28
N TRP A 724 -23.74 -5.98 -20.08
CA TRP A 724 -23.85 -7.30 -20.73
C TRP A 724 -23.56 -8.43 -19.75
N ASP A 725 -22.81 -8.12 -18.68
CA ASP A 725 -22.61 -9.00 -17.54
C ASP A 725 -22.56 -8.18 -16.23
N SER A 726 -22.47 -8.88 -15.11
CA SER A 726 -22.30 -8.32 -13.78
C SER A 726 -21.26 -9.11 -13.00
N ASP A 727 -20.14 -8.46 -12.71
CA ASP A 727 -19.08 -9.00 -11.85
C ASP A 727 -19.24 -8.57 -10.38
N ALA A 728 -18.27 -8.94 -9.53
CA ALA A 728 -18.30 -8.60 -8.11
C ALA A 728 -18.32 -7.09 -7.83
N TYR A 729 -17.85 -6.25 -8.76
CA TYR A 729 -17.87 -4.79 -8.58
C TYR A 729 -19.29 -4.23 -8.63
N VAL A 730 -20.19 -4.84 -9.42
CA VAL A 730 -21.60 -4.43 -9.48
C VAL A 730 -22.25 -4.50 -8.10
N LEU A 731 -22.07 -5.62 -7.41
CA LEU A 731 -22.64 -5.82 -6.08
C LEU A 731 -21.91 -4.96 -5.03
N ASN A 732 -20.57 -4.95 -5.06
CA ASN A 732 -19.77 -4.26 -4.04
C ASN A 732 -19.96 -2.73 -4.07
N TYR A 733 -20.17 -2.16 -5.26
CA TYR A 733 -20.35 -0.72 -5.44
C TYR A 733 -21.78 -0.30 -5.76
N ASN A 734 -22.73 -1.24 -5.68
CA ASN A 734 -24.15 -1.02 -5.96
C ASN A 734 -24.37 -0.31 -7.31
N LEU A 735 -23.69 -0.81 -8.34
CA LEU A 735 -23.74 -0.24 -9.68
C LEU A 735 -25.09 -0.55 -10.35
N PRO A 736 -25.61 0.36 -11.18
CA PRO A 736 -26.86 0.11 -11.90
C PRO A 736 -26.66 -1.02 -12.91
N VAL A 737 -27.59 -1.98 -12.90
CA VAL A 737 -27.70 -3.03 -13.91
C VAL A 737 -28.75 -2.62 -14.94
N THR A 738 -28.37 -2.55 -16.22
CA THR A 738 -29.28 -2.19 -17.32
C THR A 738 -29.19 -3.17 -18.48
N ASP A 739 -30.32 -3.36 -19.15
CA ASP A 739 -30.37 -4.06 -20.45
C ASP A 739 -29.68 -3.19 -21.52
N CYS A 740 -28.47 -3.55 -21.93
CA CYS A 740 -27.66 -2.78 -22.88
C CYS A 740 -28.34 -2.60 -24.24
N ASN A 741 -29.30 -3.45 -24.60
CA ASN A 741 -30.09 -3.26 -25.82
C ASN A 741 -30.95 -1.99 -25.76
N LYS A 742 -31.19 -1.44 -24.56
CA LYS A 742 -32.05 -0.27 -24.32
C LYS A 742 -31.27 0.95 -23.86
N ALA A 743 -30.31 0.76 -22.97
CA ALA A 743 -29.48 1.84 -22.43
C ALA A 743 -28.17 1.30 -21.84
N VAL A 744 -27.10 2.06 -22.03
CA VAL A 744 -25.80 1.78 -21.39
C VAL A 744 -25.83 2.23 -19.93
N ASN A 745 -25.33 1.37 -19.04
CA ASN A 745 -25.23 1.70 -17.63
C ASN A 745 -24.19 2.80 -17.37
N ARG A 746 -24.57 3.81 -16.59
CA ARG A 746 -23.68 4.90 -16.20
C ARG A 746 -22.93 4.53 -14.92
N ALA A 747 -21.97 3.61 -15.03
CA ALA A 747 -21.06 3.28 -13.91
C ALA A 747 -19.97 4.35 -13.69
N ASP A 748 -20.31 5.64 -13.86
CA ASP A 748 -19.43 6.78 -13.55
C ASP A 748 -18.99 6.75 -12.08
N ALA A 749 -19.92 6.38 -11.19
CA ALA A 749 -19.67 6.23 -9.75
C ALA A 749 -18.56 5.20 -9.45
N PHE A 750 -18.39 4.16 -10.28
CA PHE A 750 -17.29 3.21 -10.14
C PHE A 750 -15.95 3.91 -10.42
N TYR A 751 -15.86 4.63 -11.54
CA TYR A 751 -14.61 5.27 -11.96
C TYR A 751 -14.21 6.48 -11.12
N THR A 752 -15.17 7.15 -10.49
CA THR A 752 -14.88 8.26 -9.57
C THR A 752 -14.66 7.82 -8.12
N ASN A 753 -14.91 6.56 -7.78
CA ASN A 753 -14.82 6.04 -6.42
C ASN A 753 -13.40 5.58 -6.09
N THR A 754 -12.74 6.22 -5.12
CA THR A 754 -11.35 5.92 -4.74
C THR A 754 -11.14 4.49 -4.23
N ASN A 755 -12.16 3.85 -3.65
CA ASN A 755 -12.06 2.45 -3.23
C ASN A 755 -12.10 1.53 -4.45
N ALA A 756 -13.01 1.77 -5.41
CA ALA A 756 -13.06 1.01 -6.66
C ALA A 756 -11.74 1.13 -7.44
N GLN A 757 -11.14 2.32 -7.44
CA GLN A 757 -9.81 2.56 -8.01
C GLN A 757 -8.72 1.76 -7.29
N ALA A 758 -8.71 1.76 -5.95
CA ALA A 758 -7.76 0.96 -5.19
C ALA A 758 -7.95 -0.55 -5.36
N ASP A 759 -9.18 -1.00 -5.60
CA ASP A 759 -9.51 -2.41 -5.80
C ASP A 759 -9.04 -2.89 -7.18
N ILE A 760 -9.32 -2.12 -8.23
CA ILE A 760 -8.84 -2.44 -9.57
C ILE A 760 -7.30 -2.33 -9.67
N ASP A 761 -6.66 -1.48 -8.86
CA ASP A 761 -5.19 -1.48 -8.72
C ASP A 761 -4.65 -2.76 -8.10
N ARG A 762 -5.37 -3.35 -7.13
CA ARG A 762 -4.98 -4.65 -6.56
C ARG A 762 -5.22 -5.78 -7.55
N ARG A 763 -6.34 -5.74 -8.30
CA ARG A 763 -6.60 -6.68 -9.42
C ARG A 763 -5.46 -6.61 -10.45
N LEU A 764 -5.06 -5.41 -10.84
CA LEU A 764 -3.91 -5.15 -11.73
C LEU A 764 -2.62 -5.77 -11.17
N ALA A 765 -2.28 -5.47 -9.93
CA ALA A 765 -1.05 -5.98 -9.31
C ALA A 765 -1.05 -7.51 -9.24
N HIS A 766 -2.20 -8.12 -8.91
CA HIS A 766 -2.39 -9.57 -8.87
C HIS A 766 -2.15 -10.20 -10.25
N ILE A 767 -2.79 -9.68 -11.30
CA ILE A 767 -2.62 -10.20 -12.68
C ILE A 767 -1.18 -10.06 -13.16
N LEU A 768 -0.54 -8.89 -12.95
CA LEU A 768 0.82 -8.66 -13.45
C LEU A 768 1.88 -9.45 -12.69
N GLN A 769 1.64 -9.80 -11.42
CA GLN A 769 2.52 -10.62 -10.60
C GLN A 769 2.26 -12.13 -10.75
N HIS A 770 1.16 -12.52 -11.39
CA HIS A 770 0.83 -13.93 -11.65
C HIS A 770 1.97 -14.63 -12.39
N GLN A 771 2.42 -15.75 -11.83
CA GLN A 771 3.59 -16.48 -12.32
C GLN A 771 3.16 -17.54 -13.33
N ASN A 772 3.67 -17.46 -14.55
CA ASN A 772 3.35 -18.44 -15.59
C ASN A 772 4.33 -19.62 -15.54
N PRO A 773 3.87 -20.85 -15.18
CA PRO A 773 4.74 -22.02 -15.09
C PRO A 773 5.32 -22.45 -16.45
N ASN A 774 4.64 -22.16 -17.56
CA ASN A 774 5.10 -22.49 -18.91
C ASN A 774 6.28 -21.61 -19.37
N PHE A 775 6.58 -20.53 -18.65
CA PHE A 775 7.66 -19.58 -18.96
C PHE A 775 8.66 -19.41 -17.81
N GLY A 776 8.82 -20.46 -17.00
CA GLY A 776 9.80 -20.52 -15.91
C GLY A 776 9.37 -19.77 -14.66
N ASN A 777 8.06 -19.75 -14.36
CA ASN A 777 7.45 -19.03 -13.23
C ASN A 777 7.75 -17.51 -13.23
N ARG A 778 8.00 -16.93 -14.40
CA ARG A 778 8.12 -15.48 -14.54
C ARG A 778 6.73 -14.84 -14.48
N ALA A 779 6.69 -13.69 -13.81
CA ALA A 779 5.49 -12.87 -13.70
C ALA A 779 5.05 -12.37 -15.09
N TRP A 780 3.73 -12.32 -15.34
CA TRP A 780 3.14 -11.83 -16.59
C TRP A 780 3.65 -10.45 -17.00
N GLY A 781 3.86 -9.53 -16.05
CA GLY A 781 4.46 -8.21 -16.29
C GLY A 781 5.91 -8.24 -16.80
N ASN A 782 6.52 -9.42 -16.96
CA ASN A 782 7.88 -9.63 -17.48
C ASN A 782 7.99 -10.82 -18.44
N LEU A 783 6.99 -11.02 -19.30
CA LEU A 783 6.96 -12.02 -20.38
C LEU A 783 6.88 -11.40 -21.80
N PRO A 784 7.85 -10.55 -22.20
CA PRO A 784 7.81 -9.86 -23.49
C PRO A 784 7.84 -10.82 -24.70
N GLU A 785 8.26 -12.08 -24.54
CA GLU A 785 8.23 -13.05 -25.63
C GLU A 785 6.83 -13.52 -26.02
N ALA A 786 5.87 -13.53 -25.08
CA ALA A 786 4.54 -14.07 -25.31
C ALA A 786 3.43 -13.00 -25.21
N ILE A 787 3.73 -11.87 -24.57
CA ILE A 787 2.79 -10.76 -24.39
C ILE A 787 3.32 -9.55 -25.16
N LEU A 788 2.53 -9.04 -26.10
CA LEU A 788 2.80 -7.77 -26.77
C LEU A 788 2.45 -6.59 -25.85
N GLY A 789 1.33 -6.66 -25.13
CA GLY A 789 0.92 -5.59 -24.24
C GLY A 789 -0.30 -5.87 -23.39
N PHE A 790 -0.61 -4.92 -22.50
CA PHE A 790 -1.77 -4.94 -21.62
C PHE A 790 -2.65 -3.71 -21.82
N GLU A 791 -3.93 -3.84 -21.48
CA GLU A 791 -4.92 -2.77 -21.50
C GLU A 791 -5.61 -2.67 -20.15
N PRO A 792 -5.93 -1.45 -19.67
CA PRO A 792 -6.61 -1.27 -18.40
C PRO A 792 -7.97 -1.96 -18.36
N GLN A 793 -8.73 -1.83 -19.45
CA GLN A 793 -10.01 -2.50 -19.68
C GLN A 793 -10.35 -2.44 -21.16
N ASN A 794 -11.30 -3.27 -21.60
CA ASN A 794 -11.99 -3.05 -22.87
C ASN A 794 -12.74 -1.71 -22.90
N GLU A 795 -12.70 -1.02 -24.03
CA GLU A 795 -13.31 0.28 -24.31
C GLU A 795 -12.98 1.37 -23.30
N SER A 796 -11.74 1.40 -22.81
CA SER A 796 -11.35 2.29 -21.70
C SER A 796 -11.51 3.79 -22.00
N GLN A 797 -11.28 4.22 -23.24
CA GLN A 797 -11.32 5.62 -23.61
C GLN A 797 -12.75 6.19 -23.51
N GLY A 798 -13.76 5.38 -23.83
CA GLY A 798 -15.16 5.78 -23.72
C GLY A 798 -15.62 6.13 -22.30
N TRP A 799 -14.87 5.69 -21.27
CA TRP A 799 -15.38 5.67 -19.90
C TRP A 799 -14.39 6.12 -18.82
N LEU A 800 -13.09 5.85 -18.97
CA LEU A 800 -12.08 6.21 -17.97
C LEU A 800 -11.66 7.68 -18.03
N HIS A 801 -12.10 8.48 -19.01
CA HIS A 801 -11.72 9.89 -19.11
C HIS A 801 -12.27 10.76 -17.95
N SER A 802 -13.30 10.28 -17.24
CA SER A 802 -13.82 10.90 -16.00
C SER A 802 -13.05 10.48 -14.74
N TRP A 803 -12.30 9.38 -14.81
CA TRP A 803 -11.29 9.00 -13.83
C TRP A 803 -10.10 9.92 -14.01
N ASN A 804 -9.89 10.85 -13.07
CA ASN A 804 -8.85 11.88 -13.09
C ASN A 804 -7.57 11.40 -13.81
N ASN A 805 -7.41 11.84 -15.06
CA ASN A 805 -6.61 11.24 -16.14
C ASN A 805 -5.46 10.30 -15.71
N ASP A 806 -5.42 9.13 -16.35
CA ASP A 806 -4.25 8.25 -16.50
C ASP A 806 -3.76 7.44 -15.29
N GLN A 807 -4.40 7.51 -14.12
CA GLN A 807 -3.87 6.84 -12.92
C GLN A 807 -3.72 5.31 -13.06
N LEU A 808 -4.70 4.61 -13.64
CA LEU A 808 -4.62 3.16 -13.84
C LEU A 808 -3.52 2.79 -14.85
N VAL A 809 -3.46 3.49 -15.98
CA VAL A 809 -2.44 3.28 -17.02
C VAL A 809 -1.03 3.62 -16.49
N VAL A 810 -0.90 4.66 -15.67
CA VAL A 810 0.35 5.01 -14.98
C VAL A 810 0.74 3.92 -13.99
N LYS A 811 -0.20 3.36 -13.24
CA LYS A 811 0.05 2.22 -12.34
C LYS A 811 0.39 0.96 -13.11
N MET A 812 -0.23 0.70 -14.26
CA MET A 812 0.18 -0.37 -15.17
C MET A 812 1.63 -0.18 -15.59
N ARG A 813 2.04 1.05 -15.95
CA ARG A 813 3.43 1.34 -16.31
C ARG A 813 4.41 1.14 -15.16
N GLN A 814 4.01 1.47 -13.93
CA GLN A 814 4.84 1.24 -12.75
C GLN A 814 5.05 -0.27 -12.49
N ASN A 815 4.04 -1.10 -12.77
CA ASN A 815 4.08 -2.54 -12.57
C ASN A 815 4.65 -3.33 -13.77
N ILE A 816 4.75 -2.69 -14.96
CA ILE A 816 5.36 -3.25 -16.17
C ILE A 816 6.66 -2.47 -16.48
N PRO A 817 7.77 -2.74 -15.75
CA PRO A 817 9.04 -2.06 -15.98
C PRO A 817 9.68 -2.44 -17.33
N ASN A 818 9.27 -3.58 -17.91
CA ASN A 818 9.78 -4.05 -19.19
C ASN A 818 9.15 -3.27 -20.35
N LYS A 819 9.92 -2.41 -20.99
CA LYS A 819 9.47 -1.57 -22.11
C LYS A 819 9.18 -2.34 -23.41
N ASN A 820 9.51 -3.63 -23.48
CA ASN A 820 9.11 -4.49 -24.60
C ASN A 820 7.70 -5.07 -24.43
N ILE A 821 7.02 -4.75 -23.32
CA ILE A 821 5.58 -4.98 -23.13
C ILE A 821 4.90 -3.62 -23.19
N LEU A 822 4.02 -3.49 -24.18
CA LEU A 822 3.33 -2.24 -24.48
C LEU A 822 2.15 -2.03 -23.54
N ILE A 823 1.77 -0.77 -23.31
CA ILE A 823 0.50 -0.42 -22.70
C ILE A 823 -0.38 0.21 -23.77
N LEU A 824 -1.49 -0.46 -24.05
CA LEU A 824 -2.47 -0.02 -25.01
C LEU A 824 -3.65 0.63 -24.29
N SER A 825 -4.29 1.58 -24.95
CA SER A 825 -5.45 2.29 -24.39
C SER A 825 -6.71 1.43 -24.27
N GLY A 826 -6.83 0.32 -25.00
CA GLY A 826 -8.03 -0.54 -24.97
C GLY A 826 -9.27 0.04 -25.64
N GLY A 827 -9.14 1.10 -26.45
CA GLY A 827 -10.20 1.56 -27.37
C GLY A 827 -11.36 2.32 -26.72
N GLY A 828 -12.40 2.58 -27.49
CA GLY A 828 -13.63 3.28 -27.09
C GLY A 828 -14.83 2.63 -27.78
N THR A 829 -16.02 3.21 -27.71
CA THR A 829 -17.20 2.62 -28.38
C THR A 829 -17.22 2.90 -29.88
N ASP A 830 -16.47 3.90 -30.35
CA ASP A 830 -16.44 4.40 -31.72
C ASP A 830 -15.20 5.28 -31.99
N TYR A 831 -15.09 5.82 -33.21
CA TYR A 831 -14.01 6.73 -33.58
C TYR A 831 -13.89 7.97 -32.68
N ASP A 832 -14.99 8.57 -32.24
CA ASP A 832 -14.92 9.85 -31.51
C ASP A 832 -14.46 9.65 -30.07
N SER A 833 -14.97 8.62 -29.41
CA SER A 833 -14.50 8.18 -28.09
C SER A 833 -13.06 7.67 -28.09
N CYS A 834 -12.52 7.25 -29.24
CA CYS A 834 -11.11 6.89 -29.39
C CYS A 834 -10.18 8.11 -29.62
N LYS A 835 -10.69 9.31 -29.96
CA LYS A 835 -9.86 10.50 -30.26
C LYS A 835 -9.54 11.34 -29.02
N LEU A 836 -9.77 10.83 -27.83
CA LEU A 836 -9.60 11.60 -26.60
C LEU A 836 -8.12 11.94 -26.39
N ILE A 837 -7.83 13.24 -26.40
CA ILE A 837 -6.45 13.76 -26.45
C ILE A 837 -5.61 13.37 -25.23
N ASN A 838 -6.25 13.13 -24.08
CA ASN A 838 -5.58 12.67 -22.87
C ASN A 838 -4.81 11.36 -23.09
N PHE A 839 -5.38 10.38 -23.80
CA PHE A 839 -4.68 9.11 -24.09
C PHE A 839 -3.49 9.29 -25.04
N PHE A 840 -3.59 10.22 -25.99
CA PHE A 840 -2.46 10.59 -26.85
C PHE A 840 -1.35 11.29 -26.07
N GLN A 841 -1.69 12.13 -25.08
CA GLN A 841 -0.72 12.88 -24.28
C GLN A 841 -0.15 12.10 -23.10
N CYS A 842 -0.83 11.04 -22.65
CA CYS A 842 -0.44 10.23 -21.50
C CYS A 842 0.91 9.53 -21.74
N PRO A 843 1.97 9.80 -20.95
CA PRO A 843 3.29 9.18 -21.14
C PRO A 843 3.31 7.66 -20.91
N ALA A 844 2.32 7.12 -20.19
CA ALA A 844 2.25 5.70 -19.86
C ALA A 844 1.71 4.84 -21.01
N VAL A 845 0.83 5.40 -21.86
CA VAL A 845 0.29 4.75 -23.08
C VAL A 845 1.36 4.71 -24.16
N ASP A 846 1.62 3.54 -24.76
CA ASP A 846 2.49 3.43 -25.94
C ASP A 846 1.68 3.43 -27.24
N VAL A 847 0.50 2.81 -27.21
CA VAL A 847 -0.36 2.62 -28.37
C VAL A 847 -1.78 3.08 -28.05
N VAL A 848 -2.33 3.96 -28.89
CA VAL A 848 -3.75 4.29 -28.85
C VAL A 848 -4.52 3.35 -29.78
N SER A 849 -5.58 2.77 -29.25
CA SER A 849 -6.37 1.74 -29.89
C SER A 849 -7.63 2.37 -30.45
N ILE A 850 -7.99 1.97 -31.67
CA ILE A 850 -9.22 2.41 -32.33
C ILE A 850 -10.17 1.22 -32.40
N HIS A 851 -11.37 1.44 -31.87
CA HIS A 851 -12.49 0.52 -31.99
C HIS A 851 -13.56 1.17 -32.88
N THR A 852 -14.08 0.42 -33.86
CA THR A 852 -15.11 0.92 -34.75
C THR A 852 -15.85 -0.20 -35.46
N TYR A 853 -17.17 -0.09 -35.52
CA TYR A 853 -18.04 -0.94 -36.34
C TYR A 853 -18.61 -0.15 -37.55
N ALA A 854 -18.20 1.11 -37.70
CA ALA A 854 -18.50 1.93 -38.87
C ALA A 854 -17.43 1.76 -39.95
N ASP A 855 -17.82 1.88 -41.24
CA ASP A 855 -16.90 1.76 -42.39
C ASP A 855 -15.59 2.51 -42.20
N ALA A 856 -14.49 1.97 -42.74
CA ALA A 856 -13.18 2.61 -42.65
C ALA A 856 -13.17 3.95 -43.37
N ASP A 857 -12.89 5.03 -42.64
CA ASP A 857 -12.77 6.37 -43.19
C ASP A 857 -11.29 6.80 -43.19
N SER A 858 -10.74 6.94 -44.40
CA SER A 858 -9.34 7.34 -44.58
C SER A 858 -8.98 8.70 -43.96
N ASN A 859 -9.91 9.67 -43.96
CA ASN A 859 -9.66 10.98 -43.34
C ASN A 859 -9.60 10.85 -41.82
N VAL A 860 -10.51 10.08 -41.24
CA VAL A 860 -10.53 9.81 -39.80
C VAL A 860 -9.26 9.08 -39.37
N LEU A 861 -8.87 8.01 -40.08
CA LEU A 861 -7.64 7.27 -39.77
C LEU A 861 -6.39 8.15 -39.92
N ASN A 862 -6.34 9.04 -40.92
CA ASN A 862 -5.22 9.97 -41.08
C ASN A 862 -5.16 11.03 -39.96
N GLN A 863 -6.30 11.42 -39.37
CA GLN A 863 -6.32 12.27 -38.17
C GLN A 863 -5.69 11.55 -36.98
N PHE A 864 -6.01 10.27 -36.77
CA PHE A 864 -5.39 9.45 -35.74
C PHE A 864 -3.87 9.33 -35.94
N VAL A 865 -3.42 9.06 -37.16
CA VAL A 865 -1.98 9.03 -37.50
C VAL A 865 -1.33 10.38 -37.19
N SER A 866 -1.99 11.49 -37.54
CA SER A 866 -1.48 12.83 -37.27
C SER A 866 -1.36 13.12 -35.78
N LEU A 867 -2.39 12.80 -35.00
CA LEU A 867 -2.41 12.93 -33.53
C LEU A 867 -1.34 12.08 -32.87
N ALA A 868 -1.17 10.84 -33.32
CA ALA A 868 -0.16 9.92 -32.82
C ALA A 868 1.25 10.43 -33.08
N ASN A 869 1.53 10.89 -34.30
CA ASN A 869 2.83 11.45 -34.67
C ASN A 869 3.15 12.74 -33.90
N GLN A 870 2.15 13.60 -33.65
CA GLN A 870 2.31 14.81 -32.85
C GLN A 870 2.65 14.51 -31.38
N ASN A 871 2.20 13.37 -30.84
CA ASN A 871 2.37 13.01 -29.44
C ASN A 871 3.33 11.83 -29.20
N ASN A 872 4.09 11.43 -30.22
CA ASN A 872 5.03 10.31 -30.17
C ASN A 872 4.38 8.98 -29.68
N LYS A 873 3.20 8.67 -30.23
CA LYS A 873 2.45 7.43 -29.99
C LYS A 873 2.37 6.57 -31.24
N ARG A 874 2.01 5.30 -31.06
CA ARG A 874 1.58 4.42 -32.16
C ARG A 874 0.05 4.28 -32.12
N VAL A 875 -0.53 3.88 -33.24
CA VAL A 875 -1.97 3.59 -33.33
C VAL A 875 -2.20 2.21 -33.93
N ILE A 876 -3.23 1.53 -33.45
CA ILE A 876 -3.75 0.28 -33.99
C ILE A 876 -5.27 0.36 -34.14
N VAL A 877 -5.82 -0.18 -35.22
CA VAL A 877 -7.27 -0.45 -35.29
C VAL A 877 -7.53 -1.78 -34.59
N GLU A 878 -7.66 -1.72 -33.28
CA GLU A 878 -7.68 -2.88 -32.39
C GLU A 878 -8.99 -3.66 -32.44
N GLU A 879 -10.08 -3.04 -32.87
CA GLU A 879 -11.37 -3.71 -32.96
C GLU A 879 -12.20 -3.17 -34.11
N PHE A 880 -12.61 -4.07 -35.02
CA PHE A 880 -13.62 -3.80 -36.03
C PHE A 880 -14.34 -5.08 -36.42
N GLY A 881 -15.62 -5.01 -36.76
CA GLY A 881 -16.42 -6.17 -37.14
C GLY A 881 -17.27 -5.94 -38.39
N TYR A 882 -17.35 -6.94 -39.27
CA TYR A 882 -18.20 -6.94 -40.47
C TYR A 882 -18.66 -8.34 -40.82
N THR A 883 -19.88 -8.46 -41.35
CA THR A 883 -20.37 -9.69 -41.96
C THR A 883 -19.94 -9.79 -43.44
N GLY A 884 -19.62 -11.00 -43.90
CA GLY A 884 -19.30 -11.29 -45.30
C GLY A 884 -17.95 -10.74 -45.80
N ASN A 885 -17.87 -10.32 -47.06
CA ASN A 885 -16.62 -9.94 -47.73
C ASN A 885 -16.18 -8.47 -47.53
N LYS A 886 -16.94 -7.68 -46.76
CA LYS A 886 -16.65 -6.26 -46.47
C LYS A 886 -15.36 -6.03 -45.68
N ALA A 887 -14.87 -7.05 -44.98
CA ALA A 887 -13.56 -7.01 -44.32
C ALA A 887 -12.42 -6.68 -45.31
N SER A 888 -12.55 -7.05 -46.59
CA SER A 888 -11.55 -6.76 -47.61
C SER A 888 -11.39 -5.26 -47.91
N SER A 889 -12.50 -4.52 -48.05
CA SER A 889 -12.46 -3.07 -48.28
C SER A 889 -11.99 -2.32 -47.03
N PHE A 890 -12.43 -2.76 -45.86
CA PHE A 890 -12.03 -2.14 -44.60
C PHE A 890 -10.52 -2.28 -44.35
N THR A 891 -10.00 -3.51 -44.37
CA THR A 891 -8.57 -3.79 -44.17
C THR A 891 -7.71 -3.10 -45.24
N SER A 892 -8.20 -2.95 -46.47
CA SER A 892 -7.51 -2.18 -47.51
C SER A 892 -7.36 -0.71 -47.16
N THR A 893 -8.43 -0.06 -46.68
CA THR A 893 -8.39 1.35 -46.26
C THR A 893 -7.47 1.56 -45.06
N VAL A 894 -7.55 0.70 -44.04
CA VAL A 894 -6.68 0.75 -42.85
C VAL A 894 -5.21 0.55 -43.24
N GLN A 895 -4.96 -0.39 -44.15
CA GLN A 895 -3.62 -0.65 -44.66
C GLN A 895 -3.06 0.52 -45.48
N ASN A 896 -3.90 1.23 -46.24
CA ASN A 896 -3.48 2.42 -46.97
C ASN A 896 -3.13 3.59 -46.03
N ALA A 897 -3.75 3.64 -44.84
CA ALA A 897 -3.32 4.53 -43.76
C ALA A 897 -2.03 4.04 -43.06
N GLY A 898 -1.53 2.85 -43.38
CA GLY A 898 -0.32 2.26 -42.80
C GLY A 898 -0.50 1.78 -41.36
N LEU A 899 -1.73 1.51 -40.94
CA LEU A 899 -2.07 1.10 -39.58
C LEU A 899 -2.17 -0.44 -39.48
N PRO A 900 -1.71 -1.04 -38.37
CA PRO A 900 -2.05 -2.41 -38.04
C PRO A 900 -3.52 -2.51 -37.62
N TRP A 901 -4.08 -3.72 -37.70
CA TRP A 901 -5.49 -3.95 -37.38
C TRP A 901 -5.77 -5.32 -36.77
N MET A 902 -6.89 -5.42 -36.06
CA MET A 902 -7.39 -6.67 -35.46
C MET A 902 -8.91 -6.79 -35.63
N MET A 903 -9.36 -7.93 -36.15
CA MET A 903 -10.79 -8.19 -36.42
C MET A 903 -11.53 -8.69 -35.17
N TRP A 904 -12.76 -8.23 -34.96
CA TRP A 904 -13.74 -8.74 -34.01
C TRP A 904 -14.71 -9.69 -34.71
N GLU A 905 -14.94 -10.91 -34.26
CA GLU A 905 -14.03 -11.80 -33.52
C GLU A 905 -13.82 -13.04 -34.42
N VAL A 906 -12.67 -13.71 -34.29
CA VAL A 906 -12.36 -14.89 -35.13
C VAL A 906 -12.40 -16.20 -34.36
N LEU A 907 -13.27 -17.13 -34.77
CA LEU A 907 -13.57 -18.39 -34.05
C LEU A 907 -13.64 -19.63 -34.97
N LYS A 908 -14.10 -20.77 -34.43
CA LYS A 908 -14.34 -22.06 -35.10
C LYS A 908 -15.75 -22.59 -34.72
N PRO A 909 -16.42 -23.39 -35.57
CA PRO A 909 -17.69 -23.04 -36.23
C PRO A 909 -18.88 -22.79 -35.27
N GLY A 910 -19.75 -21.84 -35.61
CA GLY A 910 -21.02 -21.56 -34.94
C GLY A 910 -21.88 -20.57 -35.76
N ASN A 911 -23.18 -20.46 -35.49
CA ASN A 911 -24.11 -19.66 -36.32
C ASN A 911 -23.68 -18.18 -36.48
N THR A 912 -23.94 -17.61 -37.66
CA THR A 912 -23.69 -16.21 -38.00
C THR A 912 -24.67 -15.27 -37.25
N GLY A 913 -24.16 -14.34 -36.45
CA GLY A 913 -25.04 -13.48 -35.64
C GLY A 913 -24.52 -12.11 -35.24
N ASP A 914 -23.21 -11.89 -35.08
CA ASP A 914 -22.71 -10.71 -34.38
C ASP A 914 -21.30 -10.29 -34.86
N TYR A 915 -21.19 -10.00 -36.17
CA TYR A 915 -19.97 -9.51 -36.84
C TYR A 915 -18.76 -10.46 -36.80
N GLU A 916 -18.90 -11.70 -36.35
CA GLU A 916 -17.79 -12.66 -36.29
C GLU A 916 -17.37 -13.19 -37.66
N THR A 917 -16.14 -13.70 -37.72
CA THR A 917 -15.63 -14.47 -38.85
C THR A 917 -15.17 -15.83 -38.38
N TRP A 918 -15.64 -16.90 -39.03
CA TRP A 918 -15.19 -18.25 -38.68
C TRP A 918 -13.98 -18.66 -39.54
N THR A 919 -13.03 -19.37 -38.96
CA THR A 919 -11.84 -19.87 -39.67
C THR A 919 -12.19 -20.85 -40.80
N ASP A 920 -13.39 -21.42 -40.79
CA ASP A 920 -13.98 -22.24 -41.85
C ASP A 920 -15.03 -21.51 -42.70
N GLU A 921 -15.27 -20.21 -42.46
CA GLU A 921 -16.19 -19.37 -43.23
C GLU A 921 -15.57 -18.96 -44.58
N GLY A 922 -15.64 -19.87 -45.55
CA GLY A 922 -15.21 -19.75 -46.95
C GLY A 922 -14.62 -18.39 -47.37
N SER A 923 -15.44 -17.53 -47.98
CA SER A 923 -14.96 -16.28 -48.58
C SER A 923 -14.60 -15.18 -47.58
N ALA A 924 -15.20 -15.18 -46.38
CA ALA A 924 -14.95 -14.16 -45.36
C ALA A 924 -13.56 -14.36 -44.73
N TRP A 925 -13.24 -15.58 -44.31
CA TRP A 925 -11.92 -15.93 -43.81
C TRP A 925 -10.82 -15.74 -44.86
N GLN A 926 -11.06 -16.14 -46.10
CA GLN A 926 -10.11 -15.92 -47.20
C GLN A 926 -9.81 -14.44 -47.44
N ALA A 927 -10.83 -13.58 -47.35
CA ALA A 927 -10.65 -12.13 -47.47
C ALA A 927 -9.79 -11.58 -46.32
N LEU A 928 -10.05 -12.02 -45.09
CA LEU A 928 -9.29 -11.60 -43.90
C LEU A 928 -7.84 -12.09 -43.95
N ALA A 929 -7.61 -13.36 -44.29
CA ALA A 929 -6.28 -13.94 -44.44
C ALA A 929 -5.46 -13.24 -45.53
N LYS A 930 -6.10 -12.89 -46.66
CA LYS A 930 -5.46 -12.06 -47.70
C LYS A 930 -5.12 -10.66 -47.19
N GLY A 931 -6.01 -10.05 -46.42
CA GLY A 931 -5.76 -8.77 -45.76
C GLY A 931 -4.53 -8.84 -44.84
N ALA A 932 -4.41 -9.90 -44.03
CA ALA A 932 -3.31 -10.08 -43.10
C ALA A 932 -1.97 -10.24 -43.82
N ALA A 933 -1.92 -11.06 -44.87
CA ALA A 933 -0.74 -11.18 -45.74
C ALA A 933 -0.33 -9.83 -46.36
N ASN A 934 -1.30 -9.02 -46.79
CA ASN A 934 -1.03 -7.67 -47.30
C ASN A 934 -0.50 -6.73 -46.22
N ALA A 935 -1.00 -6.83 -44.99
CA ALA A 935 -0.52 -6.00 -43.88
C ALA A 935 0.92 -6.32 -43.50
N ASN A 936 1.27 -7.61 -43.49
CA ASN A 936 2.62 -8.08 -43.18
C ASN A 936 3.66 -7.81 -44.29
N SER A 937 3.22 -7.48 -45.51
CA SER A 937 4.13 -7.23 -46.64
C SER A 937 4.33 -5.75 -46.96
N LYS A 938 3.61 -4.86 -46.27
CA LYS A 938 3.68 -3.41 -46.48
C LYS A 938 4.34 -2.70 -45.31
N ASN A 939 4.95 -1.57 -45.64
CA ASN A 939 5.43 -0.62 -44.64
C ASN A 939 4.24 0.05 -43.95
N GLY A 940 4.23 0.03 -42.63
CA GLY A 940 3.33 0.77 -41.76
C GLY A 940 3.95 2.09 -41.29
N GLN A 941 3.13 2.86 -40.57
CA GLN A 941 3.49 4.17 -40.01
C GLN A 941 4.60 4.07 -38.96
N TRP A 942 4.69 2.97 -38.22
CA TRP A 942 5.65 2.79 -37.12
C TRP A 942 6.32 1.42 -37.16
N THR A 943 7.49 1.31 -36.53
CA THR A 943 8.15 0.03 -36.25
C THR A 943 7.56 -0.66 -35.04
N TRP A 944 7.52 -1.99 -35.11
CA TRP A 944 7.07 -2.88 -34.04
C TRP A 944 8.16 -3.88 -33.67
N PRO A 945 9.29 -3.42 -33.09
CA PRO A 945 10.40 -4.28 -32.71
C PRO A 945 9.98 -5.39 -31.73
N GLU A 946 8.91 -5.14 -30.96
CA GLU A 946 8.32 -6.09 -30.03
C GLU A 946 7.75 -7.32 -30.77
N LEU A 947 7.50 -7.25 -32.07
CA LEU A 947 7.04 -8.38 -32.88
C LEU A 947 8.14 -8.99 -33.76
N ALA A 948 9.37 -8.46 -33.77
CA ALA A 948 10.44 -8.95 -34.64
C ALA A 948 10.66 -10.47 -34.46
N ALA A 949 10.84 -11.18 -35.58
CA ALA A 949 11.09 -12.61 -35.58
C ALA A 949 12.36 -12.93 -34.77
N ARG A 950 12.34 -14.04 -34.02
CA ARG A 950 13.51 -14.53 -33.29
C ARG A 950 14.65 -14.80 -34.27
N SER A 951 15.80 -14.17 -34.05
CA SER A 951 17.08 -14.56 -34.65
C SER A 951 17.58 -15.85 -34.00
#